data_AF-A0A523DIC8-F1
#
_entry.id   AF-A0A523DIC8-F1
#
_cell.length_a   1.000
_cell.length_b   1.000
_cell.length_c   1.000
_cell.angle_alpha   90.00
_cell.angle_beta   90.00
_cell.angle_gamma   90.00
#
_symmetry.space_group_name_H-M   'P 1'
#
loop_
_entity.id
_entity.type
_entity.pdbx_description
1 polymer ?
#
loop_
_entity_poly.entity_id
_entity_poly.type
_entity_poly.pdbx_seq_one_letter_code
_entity_poly.pdbx_strand_id
1 'polypeptide(L)'
;MRRLTLSLVLVCLTVAAGAAAQVQPATITGPIAVTVPPGDPSRDFIFSTSAIDLAGYGYVEEEFFIEGTANRYTTPELATGRIVDGGHPYKTRLVVRRPASPDRFNGTVVVEWNNVTAGRDLDIDWFQAGAYFVRNGFVWIGVSAQRVGVDHLRQWSPARYGSLDVTHDGMIEDDALSYDIFSAVGRAVRDPGDVDVLGGLDAARLFATGHSQSASRLAVYLNSVHPRDPVFDAVVVHGGGRRIRQDQDVKIWKLMAEGDMVSRADIRQPDTDTFRTWEVAGSSHVDIFFRIESSRVAALEAGRELATAETGIPDCERPAYSRVPFRHVLHAAFDHLVRWVEDATPPPTAPPIDTASVGPPAVFARDARGNALGGIRLAAHAVPTATNTGTNTGSQRFCRLYGTHEPFDAATLARLYPSPEVYVDAVKAVVAANLAAGYILEHDATATVREAERSDIGTPYGAIDGNHLKVYVEELTAVSRRYRDAGHQFWGRIIGTAADAENAAWMADKLRAAGVPEVRTQRFDLAPQWMPRSWSVTAAAGAGAIVLRTAQPAYRTPGTPAGGLDLELVYVGLGTEADFAGRDVAGKAALITSMPMRSTLRHSATVNGAVRRADALGAAAILVSVALPGNLRTQFYPTRTEAPTFSLGQQDGDALRAMVESDGPAPRVHVDLDVEMVEGLQTANVWATLPGMTDEKIVIVAHRDGWFEGANDNAAGVATTVVLAEYFASLPRERRRRTLQFIGTPGHHNSARVGVEWIEDNAGTVLDKTVLLINAEHTGAVDLYMLGNRFEWSNRPAALMWGVSGSPALRAIATEAYETFGVSTLLDAGGPVGEIRGLEDIVPSIWLIDAPEYFHSDHETAATVPAEGIEAVTRAFAKIIDEVNALDVEELQRP
;
A
#
# COMPACT_ATOMS: atom_id res chain seq x y z
N MET A 1 91.08 -13.76 -23.74
CA MET A 1 91.68 -14.61 -22.69
C MET A 1 92.08 -13.73 -21.51
N ARG A 2 91.40 -13.83 -20.36
CA ARG A 2 91.95 -13.72 -18.99
C ARG A 2 90.81 -13.64 -17.97
N ARG A 3 90.98 -14.44 -16.91
CA ARG A 3 90.20 -14.49 -15.68
C ARG A 3 90.40 -13.21 -14.87
N LEU A 4 89.41 -12.82 -14.06
CA LEU A 4 89.65 -12.16 -12.79
C LEU A 4 88.54 -12.52 -11.80
N THR A 5 88.97 -13.13 -10.70
CA THR A 5 88.24 -13.39 -9.46
C THR A 5 88.28 -12.13 -8.60
N LEU A 6 87.19 -11.77 -7.91
CA LEU A 6 87.28 -10.93 -6.71
C LEU A 6 86.22 -11.31 -5.67
N SER A 7 86.67 -11.23 -4.43
CA SER A 7 86.14 -11.83 -3.21
C SER A 7 84.92 -11.13 -2.59
N LEU A 8 84.23 -11.94 -1.79
CA LEU A 8 83.19 -11.63 -0.80
C LEU A 8 83.61 -10.52 0.19
N VAL A 9 82.77 -9.50 0.40
CA VAL A 9 82.69 -8.71 1.64
C VAL A 9 81.21 -8.59 2.02
N LEU A 10 80.92 -9.02 3.25
CA LEU A 10 79.63 -8.99 3.93
C LEU A 10 79.29 -7.56 4.35
N VAL A 11 78.16 -7.02 3.89
CA VAL A 11 77.52 -5.82 4.46
C VAL A 11 76.11 -6.22 4.89
N CYS A 12 75.88 -6.23 6.21
CA CYS A 12 74.56 -6.37 6.79
C CYS A 12 73.66 -5.21 6.34
N LEU A 13 72.70 -5.48 5.46
CA LEU A 13 71.55 -4.62 5.25
C LEU A 13 70.49 -4.97 6.30
N THR A 14 70.31 -4.04 7.23
CA THR A 14 69.19 -3.96 8.16
C THR A 14 67.87 -4.04 7.40
N VAL A 15 67.05 -5.03 7.76
CA VAL A 15 65.64 -5.13 7.37
C VAL A 15 64.94 -3.85 7.79
N ALA A 16 64.45 -3.08 6.81
CA ALA A 16 63.49 -2.02 7.06
C ALA A 16 62.22 -2.69 7.61
N ALA A 17 61.87 -2.37 8.86
CA ALA A 17 60.60 -2.76 9.44
C ALA A 17 59.48 -2.25 8.52
N GLY A 18 58.74 -3.17 7.90
CA GLY A 18 57.51 -2.85 7.19
C GLY A 18 56.57 -2.15 8.18
N ALA A 19 56.06 -0.99 7.81
CA ALA A 19 54.96 -0.36 8.54
C ALA A 19 53.81 -1.38 8.56
N ALA A 20 53.50 -1.95 9.73
CA ALA A 20 52.34 -2.80 9.89
C ALA A 20 51.09 -2.00 9.49
N ALA A 21 50.23 -2.60 8.68
CA ALA A 21 48.91 -2.07 8.36
C ALA A 21 48.20 -1.65 9.67
N GLN A 22 47.61 -0.45 9.69
CA GLN A 22 47.11 0.11 10.95
C GLN A 22 45.74 -0.47 11.32
N VAL A 23 44.93 -0.78 10.30
CA VAL A 23 43.79 -1.71 10.42
C VAL A 23 44.32 -3.13 10.40
N GLN A 24 43.92 -3.91 11.40
CA GLN A 24 44.38 -5.29 11.55
C GLN A 24 43.70 -6.19 10.49
N PRO A 25 44.38 -7.22 9.97
CA PRO A 25 43.77 -8.22 9.11
C PRO A 25 42.53 -8.83 9.77
N ALA A 26 41.49 -9.06 8.98
CA ALA A 26 40.27 -9.71 9.41
C ALA A 26 40.05 -11.01 8.62
N THR A 27 39.45 -11.99 9.27
CA THR A 27 39.07 -13.27 8.68
C THR A 27 37.62 -13.19 8.26
N ILE A 28 37.32 -13.60 7.02
CA ILE A 28 35.96 -13.71 6.50
C ILE A 28 35.53 -15.18 6.48
N THR A 29 34.30 -15.44 6.92
CA THR A 29 33.63 -16.74 6.82
C THR A 29 32.35 -16.59 6.01
N GLY A 30 32.16 -17.43 5.01
CA GLY A 30 30.92 -17.47 4.23
C GLY A 30 31.13 -17.95 2.79
N PRO A 31 30.11 -17.86 1.94
CA PRO A 31 28.78 -17.32 2.26
C PRO A 31 28.06 -18.17 3.31
N ILE A 32 27.36 -17.51 4.25
CA ILE A 32 26.56 -18.17 5.27
C ILE A 32 25.29 -18.69 4.61
N ALA A 33 25.13 -20.01 4.58
CA ALA A 33 24.01 -20.67 3.92
C ALA A 33 22.65 -20.12 4.38
N VAL A 34 21.76 -19.86 3.43
CA VAL A 34 20.36 -19.53 3.67
C VAL A 34 19.57 -20.79 3.37
N THR A 35 18.93 -21.37 4.40
CA THR A 35 18.30 -22.70 4.28
C THR A 35 16.79 -22.65 4.16
N VAL A 36 16.19 -21.49 4.44
CA VAL A 36 14.74 -21.23 4.44
C VAL A 36 14.41 -19.92 3.71
N PRO A 37 13.20 -19.77 3.15
CA PRO A 37 12.78 -18.52 2.51
C PRO A 37 12.56 -17.38 3.52
N PRO A 38 12.58 -16.12 3.07
CA PRO A 38 12.20 -14.98 3.90
C PRO A 38 10.81 -15.14 4.51
N GLY A 39 10.70 -14.80 5.79
CA GLY A 39 9.45 -14.91 6.57
C GLY A 39 9.27 -16.24 7.31
N ASP A 40 10.19 -17.20 7.13
CA ASP A 40 10.17 -18.44 7.88
C ASP A 40 10.29 -18.19 9.40
N PRO A 41 9.47 -18.86 10.25
CA PRO A 41 9.49 -18.64 11.70
C PRO A 41 10.83 -18.91 12.39
N SER A 42 11.70 -19.75 11.79
CA SER A 42 13.05 -20.01 12.30
C SER A 42 13.98 -18.80 12.16
N ARG A 43 13.69 -17.89 11.23
CA ARG A 43 14.52 -16.73 10.88
C ARG A 43 15.96 -17.11 10.50
N ASP A 44 16.15 -18.29 9.89
CA ASP A 44 17.44 -18.70 9.32
C ASP A 44 17.63 -18.21 7.86
N PHE A 45 17.34 -16.92 7.66
CA PHE A 45 17.55 -16.19 6.41
C PHE A 45 18.21 -14.84 6.70
N ILE A 46 18.63 -14.12 5.65
CA ILE A 46 19.33 -12.84 5.77
C ILE A 46 18.37 -11.79 6.32
N PHE A 47 18.68 -11.22 7.49
CA PHE A 47 17.92 -10.09 8.02
C PHE A 47 18.06 -8.89 7.08
N SER A 48 16.96 -8.21 6.76
CA SER A 48 16.85 -7.20 5.70
C SER A 48 17.09 -7.75 4.28
N THR A 49 16.57 -8.95 3.97
CA THR A 49 16.57 -9.50 2.59
C THR A 49 16.00 -8.47 1.60
N SER A 50 16.64 -8.34 0.44
CA SER A 50 16.24 -7.38 -0.60
C SER A 50 14.79 -7.61 -1.07
N ALA A 51 14.00 -6.54 -1.15
CA ALA A 51 12.68 -6.57 -1.79
C ALA A 51 12.74 -6.53 -3.33
N ILE A 52 13.91 -6.24 -3.91
CA ILE A 52 14.15 -6.32 -5.35
C ILE A 52 14.41 -7.78 -5.71
N ASP A 53 13.77 -8.28 -6.78
CA ASP A 53 14.05 -9.60 -7.37
C ASP A 53 15.45 -9.65 -8.00
N LEU A 54 16.47 -9.86 -7.18
CA LEU A 54 17.86 -9.86 -7.60
C LEU A 54 18.14 -10.96 -8.63
N ALA A 55 17.59 -12.16 -8.42
CA ALA A 55 17.79 -13.29 -9.33
C ALA A 55 17.26 -12.98 -10.74
N GLY A 56 16.08 -12.35 -10.85
CA GLY A 56 15.50 -11.91 -12.12
C GLY A 56 16.38 -10.91 -12.89
N TYR A 57 17.24 -10.15 -12.20
CA TYR A 57 18.21 -9.23 -12.80
C TYR A 57 19.62 -9.82 -12.97
N GLY A 58 19.84 -11.09 -12.62
CA GLY A 58 21.14 -11.75 -12.67
C GLY A 58 22.08 -11.33 -11.53
N TYR A 59 21.52 -10.96 -10.38
CA TYR A 59 22.22 -10.63 -9.14
C TYR A 59 22.09 -11.75 -8.11
N VAL A 60 23.02 -11.79 -7.17
CA VAL A 60 22.99 -12.64 -5.98
C VAL A 60 23.01 -11.79 -4.71
N GLU A 61 22.40 -12.30 -3.65
CA GLU A 61 22.50 -11.77 -2.28
C GLU A 61 23.16 -12.84 -1.41
N GLU A 62 24.27 -12.48 -0.78
CA GLU A 62 25.06 -13.38 0.05
C GLU A 62 25.43 -12.68 1.37
N GLU A 63 25.48 -13.44 2.45
CA GLU A 63 25.89 -12.95 3.76
C GLU A 63 27.21 -13.57 4.17
N PHE A 64 28.07 -12.78 4.81
CA PHE A 64 29.36 -13.23 5.33
C PHE A 64 29.56 -12.73 6.76
N PHE A 65 30.33 -13.47 7.55
CA PHE A 65 30.85 -12.99 8.83
C PHE A 65 32.28 -12.52 8.68
N ILE A 66 32.63 -11.47 9.42
CA ILE A 66 33.97 -10.91 9.48
C ILE A 66 34.40 -10.78 10.94
N GLU A 67 35.56 -11.31 11.29
CA GLU A 67 36.12 -11.26 12.64
C GLU A 67 37.59 -10.84 12.62
N GLY A 68 38.01 -10.11 13.65
CA GLY A 68 39.35 -9.55 13.73
C GLY A 68 39.53 -8.77 15.02
N THR A 69 40.48 -7.84 15.03
CA THR A 69 40.65 -6.90 16.16
C THR A 69 40.58 -5.46 15.69
N ALA A 70 40.10 -4.57 16.56
CA ALA A 70 39.89 -3.15 16.28
C ALA A 70 40.64 -2.27 17.31
N ASN A 71 40.99 -1.07 16.88
CA ASN A 71 41.53 -0.01 17.70
C ASN A 71 40.45 0.97 18.14
N ARG A 72 40.70 1.68 19.25
CA ARG A 72 39.96 2.89 19.62
C ARG A 72 40.75 4.12 19.24
N TYR A 73 40.06 5.16 18.81
CA TYR A 73 40.67 6.41 18.34
C TYR A 73 40.16 7.62 19.12
N THR A 74 41.01 8.62 19.31
CA THR A 74 40.51 9.98 19.57
C THR A 74 39.85 10.52 18.32
N THR A 75 38.81 11.35 18.44
CA THR A 75 38.03 11.82 17.29
C THR A 75 37.98 13.36 17.21
N PRO A 76 39.15 14.05 17.13
CA PRO A 76 39.18 15.51 17.02
C PRO A 76 38.49 15.97 15.73
N GLU A 77 37.80 17.12 15.80
CA GLU A 77 37.15 17.70 14.63
C GLU A 77 38.22 18.15 13.60
N LEU A 78 37.99 17.86 12.32
CA LEU A 78 38.85 18.28 11.19
C LEU A 78 40.34 17.90 11.33
N ALA A 79 40.67 16.88 12.13
CA ALA A 79 42.05 16.46 12.36
C ALA A 79 42.16 14.94 12.49
N THR A 80 43.33 14.42 12.13
CA THR A 80 43.67 13.01 12.28
C THR A 80 43.70 12.62 13.77
N GLY A 81 42.95 11.59 14.14
CA GLY A 81 42.91 11.05 15.49
C GLY A 81 44.15 10.22 15.82
N ARG A 82 44.50 10.07 17.09
CA ARG A 82 45.49 9.08 17.57
C ARG A 82 44.81 7.80 18.03
N ILE A 83 45.51 6.68 17.92
CA ILE A 83 45.11 5.42 18.57
C ILE A 83 45.18 5.63 20.09
N VAL A 84 44.13 5.20 20.78
CA VAL A 84 44.02 5.19 22.24
C VAL A 84 44.59 3.87 22.77
N ASP A 85 44.08 2.76 22.24
CA ASP A 85 44.52 1.38 22.44
C ASP A 85 43.98 0.51 21.29
N GLY A 86 44.34 -0.78 21.29
CA GLY A 86 43.99 -1.72 20.23
C GLY A 86 43.99 -3.17 20.67
N GLY A 87 43.67 -4.06 19.72
CA GLY A 87 43.54 -5.49 19.97
C GLY A 87 42.18 -5.90 20.53
N HIS A 88 41.13 -5.08 20.34
CA HIS A 88 39.78 -5.42 20.79
C HIS A 88 39.11 -6.37 19.79
N PRO A 89 38.87 -7.65 20.11
CA PRO A 89 38.19 -8.57 19.21
C PRO A 89 36.79 -8.07 18.84
N TYR A 90 36.40 -8.35 17.60
CA TYR A 90 35.04 -8.22 17.13
C TYR A 90 34.71 -9.37 16.18
N LYS A 91 33.42 -9.67 16.06
CA LYS A 91 32.81 -10.50 15.04
C LYS A 91 31.49 -9.86 14.62
N THR A 92 31.34 -9.58 13.34
CA THR A 92 30.09 -9.04 12.79
C THR A 92 29.76 -9.66 11.45
N ARG A 93 28.77 -9.11 10.74
CA ARG A 93 28.36 -9.52 9.39
C ARG A 93 28.47 -8.40 8.36
N LEU A 94 28.51 -8.81 7.11
CA LEU A 94 28.28 -7.98 5.93
C LEU A 94 27.36 -8.72 4.95
N VAL A 95 26.51 -7.98 4.24
CA VAL A 95 25.60 -8.50 3.20
C VAL A 95 26.04 -7.94 1.86
N VAL A 96 26.31 -8.81 0.89
CA VAL A 96 26.76 -8.46 -0.46
C VAL A 96 25.63 -8.69 -1.45
N ARG A 97 25.33 -7.65 -2.24
CA ARG A 97 24.41 -7.70 -3.38
C ARG A 97 25.21 -7.37 -4.64
N ARG A 98 25.41 -8.35 -5.52
CA ARG A 98 26.33 -8.23 -6.67
C ARG A 98 25.81 -8.91 -7.93
N PRO A 99 26.26 -8.49 -9.12
CA PRO A 99 26.08 -9.28 -10.34
C PRO A 99 26.65 -10.70 -10.16
N ALA A 100 25.95 -11.70 -10.70
CA ALA A 100 26.44 -13.07 -10.74
C ALA A 100 27.57 -13.28 -11.77
N SER A 101 27.64 -12.39 -12.78
CA SER A 101 28.62 -12.45 -13.88
C SER A 101 29.45 -11.17 -13.98
N PRO A 102 30.77 -11.27 -14.23
CA PRO A 102 31.65 -10.13 -14.51
C PRO A 102 31.16 -9.21 -15.63
N ASP A 103 30.51 -9.75 -16.67
CA ASP A 103 30.04 -8.97 -17.83
C ASP A 103 28.94 -7.95 -17.47
N ARG A 104 28.36 -8.07 -16.29
CA ARG A 104 27.32 -7.19 -15.75
C ARG A 104 27.83 -6.24 -14.69
N PHE A 105 29.10 -6.36 -14.28
CA PHE A 105 29.71 -5.53 -13.26
C PHE A 105 30.38 -4.29 -13.87
N ASN A 106 30.12 -3.11 -13.30
CA ASN A 106 30.67 -1.84 -13.78
C ASN A 106 31.99 -1.45 -13.10
N GLY A 107 32.58 -2.35 -12.30
CA GLY A 107 33.82 -2.09 -11.56
C GLY A 107 33.65 -1.29 -10.26
N THR A 108 32.42 -0.95 -9.84
CA THR A 108 32.17 -0.08 -8.68
C THR A 108 31.49 -0.82 -7.53
N VAL A 109 32.14 -0.83 -6.37
CA VAL A 109 31.61 -1.35 -5.12
C VAL A 109 31.21 -0.20 -4.19
N VAL A 110 30.00 -0.24 -3.65
CA VAL A 110 29.48 0.72 -2.65
C VAL A 110 29.33 0.00 -1.33
N VAL A 111 30.09 0.43 -0.32
CA VAL A 111 30.02 -0.09 1.05
C VAL A 111 29.18 0.86 1.90
N GLU A 112 28.00 0.41 2.29
CA GLU A 112 27.09 1.16 3.15
C GLU A 112 27.33 0.85 4.62
N TRP A 113 27.51 1.91 5.40
CA TRP A 113 27.45 1.81 6.85
C TRP A 113 25.98 1.79 7.28
N ASN A 114 25.47 0.61 7.61
CA ASN A 114 24.07 0.42 7.96
C ASN A 114 23.64 1.31 9.14
N ASN A 115 22.47 1.93 9.00
CA ASN A 115 21.98 2.85 10.00
C ASN A 115 21.22 2.11 11.11
N VAL A 116 21.42 2.50 12.38
CA VAL A 116 20.80 1.84 13.54
C VAL A 116 19.78 2.69 14.31
N THR A 117 19.33 3.82 13.75
CA THR A 117 18.47 4.81 14.44
C THR A 117 17.12 4.22 14.85
N ALA A 118 16.61 3.24 14.12
CA ALA A 118 15.38 2.53 14.43
C ALA A 118 15.57 1.35 15.41
N GLY A 119 16.75 1.20 16.02
CA GLY A 119 17.05 0.11 16.95
C GLY A 119 17.42 -1.21 16.27
N ARG A 120 17.67 -1.18 14.96
CA ARG A 120 18.05 -2.31 14.09
C ARG A 120 18.80 -1.78 12.87
N ASP A 121 19.53 -2.64 12.17
CA ASP A 121 20.16 -2.27 10.90
C ASP A 121 19.11 -1.86 9.85
N LEU A 122 19.44 -0.82 9.08
CA LEU A 122 18.67 -0.31 7.96
C LEU A 122 19.61 -0.06 6.77
N ASP A 123 19.26 -0.66 5.63
CA ASP A 123 19.96 -0.51 4.35
C ASP A 123 19.42 0.73 3.62
N ILE A 124 19.60 1.92 4.18
CA ILE A 124 18.91 3.15 3.74
C ILE A 124 19.28 3.54 2.30
N ASP A 125 20.57 3.57 1.98
CA ASP A 125 21.00 3.98 0.64
C ASP A 125 20.69 2.87 -0.38
N TRP A 126 20.63 1.60 0.04
CA TRP A 126 20.01 0.54 -0.76
C TRP A 126 18.52 0.79 -1.00
N PHE A 127 17.73 1.20 -0.01
CA PHE A 127 16.32 1.51 -0.20
C PHE A 127 16.12 2.62 -1.22
N GLN A 128 17.02 3.62 -1.27
CA GLN A 128 16.91 4.74 -2.21
C GLN A 128 17.52 4.46 -3.59
N ALA A 129 18.65 3.74 -3.66
CA ALA A 129 19.45 3.59 -4.88
C ALA A 129 19.63 2.13 -5.36
N GLY A 130 19.10 1.13 -4.67
CA GLY A 130 19.30 -0.30 -4.98
C GLY A 130 18.86 -0.68 -6.40
N ALA A 131 17.71 -0.17 -6.86
CA ALA A 131 17.24 -0.37 -8.23
C ALA A 131 18.17 0.27 -9.28
N TYR A 132 18.77 1.42 -8.96
CA TYR A 132 19.79 2.05 -9.79
C TYR A 132 21.09 1.23 -9.81
N PHE A 133 21.54 0.73 -8.65
CA PHE A 133 22.72 -0.13 -8.53
C PHE A 133 22.57 -1.41 -9.36
N VAL A 134 21.45 -2.11 -9.25
CA VAL A 134 21.16 -3.35 -10.00
C VAL A 134 21.13 -3.10 -11.51
N ARG A 135 20.47 -2.01 -11.93
CA ARG A 135 20.36 -1.65 -13.35
C ARG A 135 21.71 -1.32 -13.98
N ASN A 136 22.61 -0.70 -13.22
CA ASN A 136 23.88 -0.18 -13.73
C ASN A 136 25.10 -1.02 -13.35
N GLY A 137 24.91 -2.20 -12.76
CA GLY A 137 26.01 -3.14 -12.54
C GLY A 137 26.89 -2.82 -11.32
N PHE A 138 26.37 -2.13 -10.31
CA PHE A 138 27.11 -1.88 -9.06
C PHE A 138 27.09 -3.12 -8.16
N VAL A 139 28.10 -3.25 -7.31
CA VAL A 139 28.04 -4.08 -6.10
C VAL A 139 27.68 -3.20 -4.91
N TRP A 140 26.79 -3.68 -4.05
CA TRP A 140 26.47 -3.05 -2.77
C TRP A 140 26.84 -3.98 -1.62
N ILE A 141 27.44 -3.43 -0.56
CA ILE A 141 27.83 -4.17 0.65
C ILE A 141 27.32 -3.42 1.88
N GLY A 142 26.35 -3.98 2.60
CA GLY A 142 25.87 -3.44 3.87
C GLY A 142 26.70 -3.97 5.05
N VAL A 143 27.13 -3.09 5.95
CA VAL A 143 27.98 -3.45 7.09
C VAL A 143 27.29 -3.20 8.43
N SER A 144 27.12 -4.26 9.22
CA SER A 144 26.64 -4.19 10.60
C SER A 144 27.77 -3.71 11.55
N ALA A 145 28.14 -2.44 11.47
CA ALA A 145 29.31 -1.89 12.18
C ALA A 145 29.05 -1.48 13.63
N GLN A 146 27.79 -1.34 14.05
CA GLN A 146 27.40 -0.76 15.35
C GLN A 146 26.71 -1.77 16.26
N ARG A 147 26.91 -1.58 17.57
CA ARG A 147 26.41 -2.46 18.62
C ARG A 147 24.90 -2.64 18.58
N VAL A 148 24.15 -1.56 18.37
CA VAL A 148 22.67 -1.61 18.31
C VAL A 148 22.16 -2.54 17.21
N GLY A 149 22.78 -2.52 16.03
CA GLY A 149 22.42 -3.39 14.91
C GLY A 149 22.75 -4.86 15.23
N VAL A 150 23.95 -5.11 15.72
CA VAL A 150 24.42 -6.45 16.10
C VAL A 150 23.59 -7.06 17.23
N ASP A 151 23.26 -6.29 18.26
CA ASP A 151 22.40 -6.73 19.37
C ASP A 151 20.99 -7.10 18.87
N HIS A 152 20.44 -6.32 17.94
CA HIS A 152 19.16 -6.66 17.31
C HIS A 152 19.23 -7.97 16.52
N LEU A 153 20.28 -8.17 15.72
CA LEU A 153 20.46 -9.41 14.96
C LEU A 153 20.52 -10.64 15.87
N ARG A 154 21.29 -10.57 16.96
CA ARG A 154 21.39 -11.63 17.97
C ARG A 154 20.04 -11.97 18.60
N GLN A 155 19.20 -10.96 18.85
CA GLN A 155 17.84 -11.15 19.37
C GLN A 155 16.89 -11.71 18.29
N TRP A 156 17.05 -11.27 17.05
CA TRP A 156 16.18 -11.63 15.95
C TRP A 156 16.35 -13.10 15.54
N SER A 157 17.60 -13.57 15.40
CA SER A 157 17.94 -14.97 15.13
C SER A 157 19.15 -15.41 15.96
N PRO A 158 18.95 -15.88 17.20
CA PRO A 158 20.04 -16.30 18.09
C PRO A 158 20.89 -17.42 17.51
N ALA A 159 20.29 -18.36 16.77
CA ALA A 159 21.01 -19.48 16.16
C ALA A 159 22.00 -19.02 15.09
N ARG A 160 21.58 -18.05 14.25
CA ARG A 160 22.39 -17.54 13.14
C ARG A 160 23.42 -16.50 13.61
N TYR A 161 23.01 -15.58 14.46
CA TYR A 161 23.81 -14.39 14.81
C TYR A 161 24.34 -14.39 16.24
N GLY A 162 24.08 -15.41 17.07
CA GLY A 162 24.40 -15.40 18.50
C GLY A 162 25.88 -15.19 18.83
N SER A 163 26.78 -15.55 17.91
CA SER A 163 28.23 -15.38 18.04
C SER A 163 28.75 -13.98 17.68
N LEU A 164 27.92 -13.11 17.11
CA LEU A 164 28.34 -11.76 16.75
C LEU A 164 28.56 -10.92 18.01
N ASP A 165 29.62 -10.12 18.01
CA ASP A 165 29.96 -9.17 19.06
C ASP A 165 30.86 -8.06 18.50
N VAL A 166 30.52 -6.80 18.76
CA VAL A 166 31.32 -5.62 18.36
C VAL A 166 31.74 -4.79 19.57
N THR A 167 31.78 -5.41 20.75
CA THR A 167 32.00 -4.74 22.04
C THR A 167 33.22 -5.25 22.80
N HIS A 168 33.91 -6.29 22.31
CA HIS A 168 34.93 -7.01 23.06
C HIS A 168 34.37 -7.49 24.41
N ASP A 169 33.42 -8.43 24.36
CA ASP A 169 32.79 -9.04 25.53
C ASP A 169 32.20 -8.01 26.51
N GLY A 170 31.67 -6.90 25.98
CA GLY A 170 31.10 -5.80 26.76
C GLY A 170 32.11 -4.81 27.34
N MET A 171 33.40 -4.94 27.05
CA MET A 171 34.43 -4.00 27.52
C MET A 171 34.28 -2.60 26.91
N ILE A 172 33.80 -2.54 25.66
CA ILE A 172 33.55 -1.30 24.94
C ILE A 172 32.04 -1.06 24.85
N GLU A 173 31.55 -0.09 25.63
CA GLU A 173 30.11 0.19 25.80
C GLU A 173 29.53 1.09 24.68
N ASP A 174 30.39 1.76 23.92
CA ASP A 174 30.04 2.60 22.76
C ASP A 174 30.44 1.93 21.42
N ASP A 175 30.15 2.56 20.27
CA ASP A 175 30.60 2.00 18.98
C ASP A 175 32.02 2.48 18.60
N ALA A 176 32.98 2.58 19.53
CA ALA A 176 34.35 3.00 19.19
C ALA A 176 35.04 2.06 18.19
N LEU A 177 34.70 0.76 18.20
CA LEU A 177 35.29 -0.25 17.31
C LEU A 177 34.76 -0.20 15.88
N SER A 178 33.63 0.48 15.66
CA SER A 178 32.93 0.53 14.37
C SER A 178 33.77 1.06 13.21
N TYR A 179 34.73 1.95 13.48
CA TYR A 179 35.60 2.53 12.45
C TYR A 179 36.54 1.52 11.80
N ASP A 180 37.14 0.64 12.61
CA ASP A 180 38.02 -0.42 12.10
C ASP A 180 37.23 -1.57 11.53
N ILE A 181 36.05 -1.88 12.09
CA ILE A 181 35.12 -2.86 11.50
C ILE A 181 34.75 -2.44 10.07
N PHE A 182 34.36 -1.18 9.88
CA PHE A 182 34.02 -0.66 8.56
C PHE A 182 35.22 -0.62 7.61
N SER A 183 36.40 -0.26 8.12
CA SER A 183 37.64 -0.26 7.33
C SER A 183 38.07 -1.66 6.91
N ALA A 184 37.88 -2.66 7.77
CA ALA A 184 38.24 -4.05 7.50
C ALA A 184 37.42 -4.63 6.34
N VAL A 185 36.14 -4.28 6.24
CA VAL A 185 35.30 -4.67 5.09
C VAL A 185 35.83 -4.06 3.80
N GLY A 186 36.12 -2.76 3.78
CA GLY A 186 36.67 -2.12 2.58
C GLY A 186 38.03 -2.69 2.17
N ARG A 187 38.88 -3.08 3.13
CA ARG A 187 40.14 -3.78 2.85
C ARG A 187 39.93 -5.16 2.27
N ALA A 188 39.01 -5.94 2.82
CA ALA A 188 38.73 -7.27 2.31
C ALA A 188 38.19 -7.25 0.87
N VAL A 189 37.63 -6.13 0.41
CA VAL A 189 37.26 -5.91 -0.98
C VAL A 189 38.48 -5.64 -1.87
N ARG A 190 39.47 -4.88 -1.38
CA ARG A 190 40.70 -4.56 -2.13
C ARG A 190 41.68 -5.74 -2.18
N ASP A 191 41.85 -6.38 -1.03
CA ASP A 191 42.82 -7.43 -0.77
C ASP A 191 42.06 -8.67 -0.25
N PRO A 192 41.37 -9.42 -1.12
CA PRO A 192 40.62 -10.60 -0.71
C PRO A 192 41.56 -11.64 -0.08
N GLY A 193 41.15 -12.16 1.09
CA GLY A 193 41.83 -13.27 1.74
C GLY A 193 41.42 -14.62 1.14
N ASP A 194 41.33 -15.64 1.98
CA ASP A 194 40.88 -16.99 1.55
C ASP A 194 39.43 -17.01 1.03
N VAL A 195 38.60 -16.05 1.47
CA VAL A 195 37.22 -15.85 1.01
C VAL A 195 37.12 -14.53 0.27
N ASP A 196 36.78 -14.61 -1.02
CA ASP A 196 36.49 -13.46 -1.85
C ASP A 196 34.98 -13.14 -1.82
N VAL A 197 34.62 -12.06 -1.12
CA VAL A 197 33.23 -11.59 -0.99
C VAL A 197 32.64 -11.07 -2.30
N LEU A 198 33.46 -10.77 -3.30
CA LEU A 198 33.01 -10.34 -4.62
C LEU A 198 32.79 -11.53 -5.58
N GLY A 199 33.21 -12.74 -5.20
CA GLY A 199 33.03 -13.94 -6.01
C GLY A 199 33.73 -13.86 -7.37
N GLY A 200 34.94 -13.29 -7.42
CA GLY A 200 35.78 -13.14 -8.61
C GLY A 200 35.61 -11.84 -9.38
N LEU A 201 34.77 -10.90 -8.92
CA LEU A 201 34.65 -9.57 -9.53
C LEU A 201 35.80 -8.66 -9.08
N ASP A 202 36.39 -7.92 -10.01
CA ASP A 202 37.54 -7.03 -9.74
C ASP A 202 37.10 -5.57 -9.50
N ALA A 203 37.24 -5.11 -8.25
CA ALA A 203 36.81 -3.77 -7.84
C ALA A 203 37.79 -2.68 -8.29
N ALA A 204 37.48 -2.05 -9.42
CA ALA A 204 38.20 -0.85 -9.89
C ALA A 204 38.01 0.34 -8.93
N ARG A 205 36.82 0.48 -8.36
CA ARG A 205 36.41 1.62 -7.52
C ARG A 205 35.72 1.14 -6.25
N LEU A 206 36.09 1.74 -5.11
CA LEU A 206 35.53 1.41 -3.81
C LEU A 206 35.00 2.65 -3.11
N PHE A 207 33.67 2.75 -3.00
CA PHE A 207 32.97 3.89 -2.43
C PHE A 207 32.39 3.53 -1.06
N ALA A 208 32.33 4.50 -0.14
CA ALA A 208 31.57 4.36 1.10
C ALA A 208 30.32 5.24 1.07
N THR A 209 29.28 4.82 1.78
CA THR A 209 28.09 5.65 2.01
C THR A 209 27.50 5.42 3.39
N GLY A 210 26.67 6.34 3.84
CA GLY A 210 25.87 6.20 5.05
C GLY A 210 24.91 7.36 5.19
N HIS A 211 23.77 7.10 5.82
CA HIS A 211 22.69 8.06 6.01
C HIS A 211 22.51 8.44 7.48
N SER A 212 22.18 9.69 7.79
CA SER A 212 21.76 10.14 9.13
C SER A 212 22.82 9.91 10.24
N GLN A 213 22.55 9.04 11.22
CA GLN A 213 23.51 8.66 12.25
C GLN A 213 24.77 8.01 11.67
N SER A 214 24.65 7.08 10.71
CA SER A 214 25.83 6.46 10.09
C SER A 214 26.61 7.45 9.23
N ALA A 215 25.95 8.43 8.59
CA ALA A 215 26.62 9.58 7.97
C ALA A 215 27.42 10.41 9.00
N SER A 216 26.91 10.54 10.22
CA SER A 216 27.60 11.25 11.32
C SER A 216 28.84 10.49 11.78
N ARG A 217 28.77 9.15 11.85
CA ARG A 217 29.94 8.27 12.06
C ARG A 217 30.93 8.37 10.91
N LEU A 218 30.46 8.37 9.67
CA LEU A 218 31.29 8.47 8.47
C LEU A 218 32.03 9.81 8.39
N ALA A 219 31.39 10.91 8.79
CA ALA A 219 32.07 12.20 8.93
C ALA A 219 33.15 12.20 10.02
N VAL A 220 32.97 11.43 11.11
CA VAL A 220 34.05 11.21 12.11
C VAL A 220 35.19 10.42 11.50
N TYR A 221 34.85 9.33 10.82
CA TYR A 221 35.79 8.43 10.17
C TYR A 221 36.68 9.18 9.17
N LEU A 222 36.07 9.97 8.28
CA LEU A 222 36.76 10.81 7.29
C LEU A 222 37.69 11.85 7.92
N ASN A 223 37.34 12.40 9.09
CA ASN A 223 38.20 13.37 9.76
C ASN A 223 39.37 12.71 10.47
N SER A 224 39.10 11.64 11.22
CA SER A 224 39.99 11.16 12.27
C SER A 224 40.67 9.82 11.97
N VAL A 225 40.06 8.93 11.19
CA VAL A 225 40.53 7.54 11.02
C VAL A 225 41.01 7.27 9.60
N HIS A 226 40.18 7.49 8.58
CA HIS A 226 40.52 7.28 7.17
C HIS A 226 41.82 7.96 6.72
N PRO A 227 42.17 9.21 7.12
CA PRO A 227 43.43 9.83 6.72
C PRO A 227 44.70 9.11 7.19
N ARG A 228 44.59 8.20 8.18
CA ARG A 228 45.71 7.37 8.63
C ARG A 228 45.92 6.14 7.75
N ASP A 229 44.79 5.71 7.20
CA ASP A 229 44.38 4.38 6.77
C ASP A 229 43.78 4.16 5.37
N PRO A 230 43.97 5.02 4.34
CA PRO A 230 42.93 5.26 3.32
C PRO A 230 42.44 4.00 2.61
N VAL A 231 41.12 3.75 2.67
CA VAL A 231 40.48 2.54 2.10
C VAL A 231 39.60 2.86 0.88
N PHE A 232 38.77 3.90 1.02
CA PHE A 232 37.79 4.30 0.01
C PHE A 232 38.31 5.40 -0.92
N ASP A 233 37.93 5.33 -2.21
CA ASP A 233 38.23 6.35 -3.23
C ASP A 233 37.28 7.54 -3.14
N ALA A 234 36.03 7.26 -2.75
CA ALA A 234 34.98 8.24 -2.64
C ALA A 234 34.02 7.90 -1.50
N VAL A 235 33.37 8.93 -0.95
CA VAL A 235 32.42 8.79 0.16
C VAL A 235 31.22 9.70 -0.02
N VAL A 236 30.02 9.13 0.01
CA VAL A 236 28.75 9.88 0.10
C VAL A 236 28.32 9.98 1.56
N VAL A 237 28.17 11.21 2.06
CA VAL A 237 27.67 11.51 3.41
C VAL A 237 26.25 12.05 3.25
N HIS A 238 25.27 11.17 3.45
CA HIS A 238 23.87 11.45 3.14
C HIS A 238 23.08 11.85 4.40
N GLY A 239 22.36 12.97 4.34
CA GLY A 239 21.34 13.38 5.32
C GLY A 239 21.84 13.55 6.77
N GLY A 240 23.13 13.77 6.96
CA GLY A 240 23.74 13.83 8.29
C GLY A 240 25.16 14.40 8.25
N GLY A 241 26.00 13.94 9.17
CA GLY A 241 27.39 14.37 9.22
C GLY A 241 27.62 15.67 10.01
N ARG A 242 28.88 16.08 10.00
CA ARG A 242 29.40 17.33 10.56
C ARG A 242 30.28 18.02 9.53
N ARG A 243 31.10 18.99 9.93
CA ARG A 243 32.15 19.49 9.03
C ARG A 243 33.18 18.38 8.77
N ILE A 244 33.62 18.28 7.54
CA ILE A 244 34.60 17.28 7.09
C ILE A 244 35.79 18.02 6.50
N ARG A 245 37.00 17.59 6.86
CA ARG A 245 38.24 18.14 6.33
C ARG A 245 38.32 17.92 4.81
N GLN A 246 38.84 18.91 4.10
CA GLN A 246 38.87 18.94 2.63
C GLN A 246 40.31 18.83 2.07
N ASP A 247 41.28 18.52 2.93
CA ASP A 247 42.72 18.41 2.63
C ASP A 247 43.16 16.95 2.34
N GLN A 248 42.24 16.11 1.85
CA GLN A 248 42.47 14.71 1.51
C GLN A 248 42.14 14.45 0.04
N ASP A 249 42.75 13.42 -0.55
CA ASP A 249 42.55 13.05 -1.96
C ASP A 249 41.20 12.37 -2.23
N VAL A 250 40.63 11.71 -1.21
CA VAL A 250 39.31 11.04 -1.26
C VAL A 250 38.22 12.01 -1.69
N LYS A 251 37.36 11.58 -2.62
CA LYS A 251 36.25 12.41 -3.10
C LYS A 251 35.08 12.33 -2.13
N ILE A 252 34.66 13.46 -1.56
CA ILE A 252 33.62 13.51 -0.55
C ILE A 252 32.42 14.25 -1.12
N TRP A 253 31.26 13.61 -1.04
CA TRP A 253 29.99 14.20 -1.44
C TRP A 253 29.03 14.28 -0.27
N LYS A 254 28.66 15.48 0.14
CA LYS A 254 27.62 15.70 1.16
C LYS A 254 26.28 15.97 0.47
N LEU A 255 25.32 15.08 0.65
CA LEU A 255 24.01 15.19 0.01
C LEU A 255 22.93 15.33 1.07
N MET A 256 22.17 16.42 1.00
CA MET A 256 21.27 16.85 2.08
C MET A 256 19.85 17.09 1.58
N ALA A 257 18.85 16.59 2.30
CA ALA A 257 17.46 16.99 2.10
C ALA A 257 17.18 18.34 2.80
N GLU A 258 16.09 19.02 2.42
CA GLU A 258 15.64 20.26 3.10
C GLU A 258 15.54 20.06 4.62
N GLY A 259 14.97 18.93 5.06
CA GLY A 259 14.79 18.62 6.47
C GLY A 259 16.10 18.51 7.26
N ASP A 260 17.18 18.09 6.60
CA ASP A 260 18.50 17.98 7.24
C ASP A 260 19.13 19.34 7.47
N MET A 261 18.93 20.24 6.50
CA MET A 261 19.51 21.58 6.52
C MET A 261 19.00 22.43 7.69
N VAL A 262 17.87 22.08 8.28
CA VAL A 262 17.30 22.73 9.48
C VAL A 262 18.30 22.84 10.61
N SER A 263 19.22 21.88 10.72
CA SER A 263 20.22 21.83 11.77
C SER A 263 21.65 21.68 11.23
N ARG A 264 21.85 21.97 9.94
CA ARG A 264 23.17 21.89 9.28
C ARG A 264 23.51 23.08 8.38
N ALA A 265 22.60 24.06 8.23
CA ALA A 265 22.87 25.24 7.41
C ALA A 265 24.03 26.10 7.95
N ASP A 266 24.26 26.11 9.26
CA ASP A 266 25.35 26.82 9.94
C ASP A 266 26.73 26.18 9.70
N ILE A 267 26.77 24.90 9.31
CA ILE A 267 28.00 24.14 9.06
C ILE A 267 28.23 23.83 7.57
N ARG A 268 27.61 24.60 6.66
CA ARG A 268 27.88 24.53 5.22
C ARG A 268 29.37 24.74 4.94
N GLN A 269 29.86 24.06 3.90
CA GLN A 269 31.24 24.16 3.45
C GLN A 269 31.25 24.46 1.95
N PRO A 270 32.21 25.27 1.46
CA PRO A 270 32.34 25.50 0.04
C PRO A 270 32.76 24.23 -0.70
N ASP A 271 32.36 24.13 -1.96
CA ASP A 271 32.81 23.10 -2.89
C ASP A 271 34.33 23.27 -3.19
N THR A 272 35.06 22.15 -3.29
CA THR A 272 36.51 22.08 -3.59
C THR A 272 36.80 20.94 -4.58
N ASP A 273 38.03 20.78 -5.07
CA ASP A 273 38.37 19.70 -6.01
C ASP A 273 38.23 18.27 -5.45
N THR A 274 37.94 18.13 -4.15
CA THR A 274 37.70 16.87 -3.43
C THR A 274 36.41 16.87 -2.62
N PHE A 275 35.65 17.97 -2.57
CA PHE A 275 34.44 18.09 -1.76
C PHE A 275 33.29 18.75 -2.51
N ARG A 276 32.09 18.15 -2.44
CA ARG A 276 30.86 18.69 -3.04
C ARG A 276 29.71 18.64 -2.05
N THR A 277 28.85 19.66 -2.07
CA THR A 277 27.59 19.66 -1.33
C THR A 277 26.42 19.97 -2.22
N TRP A 278 25.38 19.13 -2.17
CA TRP A 278 24.09 19.39 -2.80
C TRP A 278 22.97 19.36 -1.77
N GLU A 279 22.03 20.29 -1.92
CA GLU A 279 20.85 20.44 -1.07
C GLU A 279 19.59 20.37 -1.95
N VAL A 280 18.68 19.47 -1.62
CA VAL A 280 17.47 19.22 -2.42
C VAL A 280 16.26 19.87 -1.73
N ALA A 281 15.68 20.87 -2.39
CA ALA A 281 14.55 21.62 -1.84
C ALA A 281 13.26 20.79 -1.87
N GLY A 282 12.42 20.92 -0.84
CA GLY A 282 11.15 20.20 -0.70
C GLY A 282 11.29 18.73 -0.27
N SER A 283 12.49 18.14 -0.30
CA SER A 283 12.69 16.75 0.13
C SER A 283 12.82 16.61 1.65
N SER A 284 12.50 15.43 2.16
CA SER A 284 12.59 15.09 3.58
C SER A 284 13.69 14.06 3.86
N HIS A 285 14.11 13.97 5.12
CA HIS A 285 15.09 12.99 5.58
C HIS A 285 14.61 11.55 5.37
N VAL A 286 13.30 11.34 5.46
CA VAL A 286 12.60 10.11 5.11
C VAL A 286 11.43 10.49 4.20
N ASP A 287 11.57 10.23 2.90
CA ASP A 287 10.53 10.47 1.90
C ASP A 287 9.60 9.25 1.73
N ILE A 288 8.61 9.37 0.85
CA ILE A 288 7.65 8.28 0.64
C ILE A 288 8.32 7.02 0.08
N PHE A 289 9.35 7.17 -0.75
CA PHE A 289 9.98 6.04 -1.43
C PHE A 289 10.79 5.21 -0.44
N PHE A 290 11.56 5.87 0.43
CA PHE A 290 12.18 5.24 1.59
C PHE A 290 11.17 4.41 2.38
N ARG A 291 9.98 4.99 2.65
CA ARG A 291 8.96 4.33 3.46
C ARG A 291 8.38 3.11 2.75
N ILE A 292 8.13 3.19 1.45
CA ILE A 292 7.64 2.08 0.63
C ILE A 292 8.63 0.92 0.65
N GLU A 293 9.91 1.18 0.33
CA GLU A 293 10.92 0.13 0.25
C GLU A 293 11.19 -0.51 1.62
N SER A 294 11.27 0.28 2.69
CA SER A 294 11.38 -0.28 4.05
C SER A 294 10.16 -1.11 4.47
N SER A 295 8.95 -0.75 4.02
CA SER A 295 7.74 -1.56 4.27
C SER A 295 7.77 -2.88 3.51
N ARG A 296 8.28 -2.91 2.28
CA ARG A 296 8.43 -4.13 1.48
C ARG A 296 9.37 -5.13 2.16
N VAL A 297 10.52 -4.66 2.64
CA VAL A 297 11.45 -5.48 3.42
C VAL A 297 10.78 -6.01 4.68
N ALA A 298 10.05 -5.16 5.42
CA ALA A 298 9.31 -5.58 6.61
C ALA A 298 8.18 -6.59 6.32
N ALA A 299 7.58 -6.57 5.12
CA ALA A 299 6.61 -7.56 4.69
C ALA A 299 7.28 -8.92 4.45
N LEU A 300 8.42 -8.96 3.74
CA LEU A 300 9.21 -10.18 3.54
C LEU A 300 9.68 -10.79 4.87
N GLU A 301 10.18 -9.96 5.79
CA GLU A 301 10.58 -10.40 7.13
C GLU A 301 9.45 -11.10 7.89
N ALA A 302 8.20 -10.72 7.61
CA ALA A 302 7.00 -11.25 8.25
C ALA A 302 6.31 -12.36 7.42
N GLY A 303 6.89 -12.81 6.30
CA GLY A 303 6.30 -13.84 5.44
C GLY A 303 5.05 -13.38 4.70
N ARG A 304 4.89 -12.07 4.50
CA ARG A 304 3.79 -11.48 3.74
C ARG A 304 4.21 -11.20 2.30
N GLU A 305 3.25 -11.21 1.39
CA GLU A 305 3.48 -10.82 0.00
C GLU A 305 3.87 -9.34 -0.11
N LEU A 306 4.78 -9.03 -1.04
CA LEU A 306 5.24 -7.65 -1.27
C LEU A 306 4.09 -6.71 -1.68
N ALA A 307 3.10 -7.24 -2.40
CA ALA A 307 1.93 -6.48 -2.84
C ALA A 307 1.07 -5.99 -1.67
N THR A 308 1.14 -6.64 -0.50
CA THR A 308 0.40 -6.25 0.70
C THR A 308 1.21 -5.35 1.64
N ALA A 309 2.35 -4.82 1.19
CA ALA A 309 3.21 -3.97 2.01
C ALA A 309 2.59 -2.58 2.20
N GLU A 310 2.06 -2.30 3.38
CA GLU A 310 1.49 -1.00 3.72
C GLU A 310 2.52 -0.06 4.31
N THR A 311 2.53 1.21 3.88
CA THR A 311 3.37 2.26 4.48
C THR A 311 2.83 2.73 5.83
N GLY A 312 1.53 2.55 6.07
CA GLY A 312 0.81 3.18 7.17
C GLY A 312 0.73 4.70 7.02
N ILE A 313 -0.14 5.33 7.82
CA ILE A 313 -0.25 6.78 7.95
C ILE A 313 0.27 7.14 9.34
N PRO A 314 1.44 7.80 9.46
CA PRO A 314 1.95 8.19 10.76
C PRO A 314 1.08 9.29 11.35
N ASP A 315 0.94 9.28 12.68
CA ASP A 315 0.24 10.31 13.44
C ASP A 315 1.12 11.57 13.56
N CYS A 316 1.16 12.32 12.47
CA CYS A 316 1.80 13.63 12.35
C CYS A 316 0.74 14.71 12.13
N GLU A 317 1.07 15.94 12.51
CA GLU A 317 0.15 17.08 12.46
C GLU A 317 -0.28 17.42 11.02
N ARG A 318 0.64 17.27 10.06
CA ARG A 318 0.38 17.46 8.63
C ARG A 318 0.58 16.13 7.88
N PRO A 319 -0.06 15.93 6.71
CA PRO A 319 0.14 14.73 5.91
C PRO A 319 1.62 14.47 5.63
N ALA A 320 2.09 13.29 6.04
CA ALA A 320 3.51 12.99 6.14
C ALA A 320 4.13 12.45 4.84
N TYR A 321 5.47 12.43 4.84
CA TYR A 321 6.35 12.00 3.76
C TYR A 321 6.34 12.97 2.58
N SER A 322 7.46 13.66 2.34
CA SER A 322 7.63 14.42 1.10
C SER A 322 7.51 13.48 -0.11
N ARG A 323 6.96 14.02 -1.21
CA ARG A 323 6.89 13.32 -2.51
C ARG A 323 7.99 13.79 -3.49
N VAL A 324 8.89 14.67 -3.06
CA VAL A 324 10.04 15.08 -3.87
C VAL A 324 11.03 13.91 -3.97
N PRO A 325 11.36 13.39 -5.17
CA PRO A 325 12.12 12.15 -5.33
C PRO A 325 13.62 12.39 -5.14
N PHE A 326 14.05 12.50 -3.88
CA PHE A 326 15.45 12.75 -3.51
C PHE A 326 16.42 11.76 -4.18
N ARG A 327 16.01 10.50 -4.31
CA ARG A 327 16.79 9.44 -4.99
C ARG A 327 17.30 9.81 -6.37
N HIS A 328 16.58 10.62 -7.16
CA HIS A 328 17.04 10.98 -8.51
C HIS A 328 18.37 11.76 -8.45
N VAL A 329 18.52 12.59 -7.41
CA VAL A 329 19.76 13.34 -7.15
C VAL A 329 20.84 12.43 -6.55
N LEU A 330 20.45 11.47 -5.71
CA LEU A 330 21.38 10.46 -5.18
C LEU A 330 21.96 9.57 -6.29
N HIS A 331 21.15 9.13 -7.26
CA HIS A 331 21.60 8.37 -8.42
C HIS A 331 22.64 9.17 -9.22
N ALA A 332 22.34 10.45 -9.50
CA ALA A 332 23.26 11.34 -10.20
C ALA A 332 24.56 11.55 -9.41
N ALA A 333 24.51 11.66 -8.08
CA ALA A 333 25.72 11.77 -7.26
C ALA A 333 26.63 10.53 -7.41
N PHE A 334 26.08 9.31 -7.39
CA PHE A 334 26.86 8.10 -7.64
C PHE A 334 27.42 8.02 -9.06
N ASP A 335 26.65 8.42 -10.08
CA ASP A 335 27.14 8.49 -11.48
C ASP A 335 28.30 9.48 -11.64
N HIS A 336 28.18 10.66 -11.05
CA HIS A 336 29.27 11.64 -11.09
C HIS A 336 30.49 11.17 -10.29
N LEU A 337 30.32 10.46 -9.18
CA LEU A 337 31.44 9.91 -8.41
C LEU A 337 32.25 8.88 -9.20
N VAL A 338 31.57 8.03 -9.99
CA VAL A 338 32.20 7.10 -10.94
C VAL A 338 33.16 7.86 -11.86
N ARG A 339 32.70 8.95 -12.49
CA ARG A 339 33.54 9.79 -13.37
C ARG A 339 34.62 10.56 -12.59
N TRP A 340 34.26 11.15 -11.46
CA TRP A 340 35.20 11.94 -10.64
C TRP A 340 36.39 11.12 -10.14
N VAL A 341 36.19 9.83 -9.84
CA VAL A 341 37.28 8.91 -9.45
C VAL A 341 38.02 8.37 -10.68
N GLU A 342 37.32 8.04 -11.77
CA GLU A 342 37.93 7.40 -12.94
C GLU A 342 38.79 8.36 -13.78
N ASP A 343 38.31 9.57 -14.05
CA ASP A 343 38.95 10.50 -14.98
C ASP A 343 39.14 11.92 -14.42
N ALA A 344 38.91 12.10 -13.12
CA ALA A 344 38.99 13.39 -12.43
C ALA A 344 38.02 14.47 -12.94
N THR A 345 36.95 14.10 -13.67
CA THR A 345 35.89 15.05 -14.06
C THR A 345 35.12 15.51 -12.81
N PRO A 346 35.21 16.81 -12.44
CA PRO A 346 34.51 17.28 -11.26
C PRO A 346 33.00 17.30 -11.50
N PRO A 347 32.19 16.90 -10.51
CA PRO A 347 30.75 17.06 -10.58
C PRO A 347 30.31 18.53 -10.56
N PRO A 348 29.06 18.81 -11.02
CA PRO A 348 28.49 20.15 -10.99
C PRO A 348 28.33 20.66 -9.56
N THR A 349 28.51 21.96 -9.38
CA THR A 349 28.13 22.67 -8.15
C THR A 349 26.62 22.95 -8.16
N ALA A 350 25.97 23.03 -6.99
CA ALA A 350 24.58 23.45 -6.88
C ALA A 350 24.40 24.64 -5.93
N PRO A 351 23.43 25.54 -6.17
CA PRO A 351 23.10 26.57 -5.19
C PRO A 351 22.55 25.94 -3.90
N PRO A 352 22.84 26.50 -2.72
CA PRO A 352 22.23 26.05 -1.46
C PRO A 352 20.75 26.43 -1.41
N ILE A 353 19.98 25.82 -0.51
CA ILE A 353 18.63 26.27 -0.15
C ILE A 353 18.72 27.67 0.45
N ASP A 354 17.86 28.57 0.00
CA ASP A 354 17.84 29.96 0.45
C ASP A 354 17.42 30.01 1.92
N THR A 355 18.26 30.62 2.76
CA THR A 355 18.03 30.75 4.20
C THR A 355 17.82 32.22 4.58
N ALA A 356 16.71 32.51 5.25
CA ALA A 356 16.51 33.78 5.96
C ALA A 356 17.40 33.84 7.22
N SER A 357 17.62 32.71 7.87
CA SER A 357 18.63 32.53 8.92
C SER A 357 19.19 31.11 8.89
N VAL A 358 20.47 30.94 9.19
CA VAL A 358 21.15 29.62 9.17
C VAL A 358 20.97 28.80 10.45
N GLY A 359 20.28 29.34 11.47
CA GLY A 359 19.90 28.60 12.67
C GLY A 359 21.03 28.35 13.68
N PRO A 360 20.86 27.34 14.58
CA PRO A 360 19.79 26.32 14.61
C PRO A 360 18.51 26.72 15.40
N PRO A 361 17.28 26.43 14.90
CA PRO A 361 16.96 25.85 13.60
C PRO A 361 17.06 26.89 12.47
N ALA A 362 17.48 26.46 11.29
CA ALA A 362 17.53 27.29 10.09
C ALA A 362 16.10 27.63 9.63
N VAL A 363 15.94 28.84 9.10
CA VAL A 363 14.68 29.32 8.53
C VAL A 363 14.88 29.50 7.03
N PHE A 364 14.18 28.68 6.23
CA PHE A 364 14.26 28.73 4.78
C PHE A 364 13.34 29.81 4.20
N ALA A 365 13.80 30.48 3.13
CA ALA A 365 12.94 31.31 2.32
C ALA A 365 11.97 30.41 1.53
N ARG A 366 10.70 30.80 1.49
CA ARG A 366 9.63 30.03 0.86
C ARG A 366 8.84 30.90 -0.10
N ASP A 367 8.27 30.30 -1.14
CA ASP A 367 7.33 30.97 -2.03
C ASP A 367 5.95 31.15 -1.36
N ALA A 368 5.01 31.78 -2.08
CA ALA A 368 3.65 32.03 -1.59
C ALA A 368 2.84 30.74 -1.30
N ARG A 369 3.35 29.57 -1.70
CA ARG A 369 2.73 28.26 -1.49
C ARG A 369 3.48 27.44 -0.42
N GLY A 370 4.45 28.03 0.28
CA GLY A 370 5.19 27.37 1.36
C GLY A 370 6.33 26.46 0.89
N ASN A 371 6.64 26.43 -0.41
CA ASN A 371 7.73 25.62 -0.97
C ASN A 371 9.06 26.38 -0.87
N ALA A 372 10.13 25.73 -0.41
CA ALA A 372 11.43 26.38 -0.23
C ALA A 372 12.06 26.84 -1.56
N LEU A 373 12.77 27.96 -1.50
CA LEU A 373 13.55 28.56 -2.59
C LEU A 373 15.03 28.14 -2.52
N GLY A 374 15.77 28.34 -3.62
CA GLY A 374 17.14 27.85 -3.76
C GLY A 374 17.22 26.32 -3.86
N GLY A 375 18.43 25.78 -3.70
CA GLY A 375 18.67 24.34 -3.79
C GLY A 375 18.47 23.76 -5.19
N ILE A 376 18.64 22.44 -5.30
CA ILE A 376 18.16 21.66 -6.44
C ILE A 376 16.65 21.52 -6.30
N ARG A 377 15.90 22.03 -7.29
CA ARG A 377 14.43 21.94 -7.34
C ARG A 377 14.01 20.97 -8.44
N LEU A 378 13.62 19.77 -8.05
CA LEU A 378 13.05 18.77 -8.96
C LEU A 378 11.65 19.18 -9.41
N ALA A 379 11.13 18.56 -10.48
CA ALA A 379 9.82 18.90 -11.05
C ALA A 379 8.68 18.85 -10.02
N ALA A 380 8.67 17.84 -9.14
CA ALA A 380 7.71 17.70 -8.04
C ALA A 380 7.66 18.90 -7.06
N HIS A 381 8.69 19.76 -7.06
CA HIS A 381 8.79 20.95 -6.21
C HIS A 381 8.78 22.27 -7.00
N ALA A 382 9.31 22.27 -8.22
CA ALA A 382 9.35 23.45 -9.09
C ALA A 382 8.04 23.69 -9.86
N VAL A 383 7.28 22.62 -10.12
CA VAL A 383 5.95 22.61 -10.75
C VAL A 383 4.95 22.04 -9.73
N PRO A 384 4.66 22.79 -8.65
CA PRO A 384 4.02 22.21 -7.48
C PRO A 384 2.56 21.86 -7.75
N THR A 385 2.17 20.63 -7.39
CA THR A 385 0.79 20.17 -7.24
C THR A 385 0.41 20.04 -5.75
N ALA A 386 1.38 20.29 -4.87
CA ALA A 386 1.28 20.18 -3.42
C ALA A 386 2.30 21.10 -2.75
N THR A 387 2.12 21.36 -1.46
CA THR A 387 3.16 21.90 -0.59
C THR A 387 4.04 20.76 -0.09
N ASN A 388 5.31 20.73 -0.53
CA ASN A 388 6.30 19.77 -0.02
C ASN A 388 7.29 20.50 0.90
N THR A 389 7.51 19.96 2.10
CA THR A 389 8.50 20.49 3.05
C THR A 389 9.34 19.38 3.65
N GLY A 390 10.54 19.71 4.12
CA GLY A 390 11.43 18.75 4.77
C GLY A 390 11.12 18.43 6.23
N THR A 391 10.15 19.11 6.86
CA THR A 391 9.88 19.01 8.31
C THR A 391 8.40 18.86 8.63
N ASN A 392 8.08 18.10 9.68
CA ASN A 392 6.73 17.96 10.22
C ASN A 392 6.76 17.84 11.74
N THR A 393 5.61 17.93 12.39
CA THR A 393 5.41 17.86 13.84
C THR A 393 4.39 16.77 14.15
N GLY A 394 4.29 16.34 15.41
CA GLY A 394 3.34 15.28 15.79
C GLY A 394 3.71 14.58 17.09
N SER A 395 2.83 13.66 17.50
CA SER A 395 3.01 12.83 18.70
C SER A 395 4.17 11.83 18.54
N GLN A 396 4.40 11.37 17.30
CA GLN A 396 5.48 10.44 16.98
C GLN A 396 6.83 11.17 16.84
N ARG A 397 7.86 10.65 17.52
CA ARG A 397 9.23 11.21 17.53
C ARG A 397 9.81 11.45 16.12
N PHE A 398 9.47 10.61 15.16
CA PHE A 398 10.03 10.66 13.81
C PHE A 398 9.29 11.58 12.84
N CYS A 399 8.17 12.21 13.22
CA CYS A 399 7.46 13.15 12.35
C CYS A 399 8.38 14.25 11.79
N ARG A 400 9.32 14.75 12.59
CA ARG A 400 10.32 15.75 12.15
C ARG A 400 11.20 15.32 10.97
N LEU A 401 11.29 14.02 10.67
CA LEU A 401 12.09 13.46 9.59
C LEU A 401 11.25 13.20 8.32
N TYR A 402 9.93 13.07 8.47
CA TYR A 402 9.05 12.67 7.36
C TYR A 402 8.74 13.83 6.42
N GLY A 403 8.86 15.08 6.87
CA GLY A 403 8.40 16.21 6.07
C GLY A 403 6.90 16.15 5.80
N THR A 404 6.45 16.94 4.83
CA THR A 404 5.03 17.07 4.50
C THR A 404 4.78 16.92 3.01
N HIS A 405 3.57 16.45 2.68
CA HIS A 405 2.99 16.54 1.36
C HIS A 405 1.51 16.91 1.47
N GLU A 406 1.19 18.18 1.25
CA GLU A 406 -0.20 18.66 1.26
C GLU A 406 -0.67 18.96 -0.17
N PRO A 407 -1.50 18.09 -0.76
CA PRO A 407 -2.05 18.31 -2.09
C PRO A 407 -2.78 19.65 -2.17
N PHE A 408 -2.62 20.36 -3.30
CA PHE A 408 -3.44 21.52 -3.58
C PHE A 408 -4.87 21.10 -3.93
N ASP A 409 -5.84 21.94 -3.58
CA ASP A 409 -7.22 21.75 -4.00
C ASP A 409 -7.39 21.85 -5.53
N ALA A 410 -8.50 21.28 -6.03
CA ALA A 410 -8.84 21.26 -7.44
C ALA A 410 -8.85 22.67 -8.07
N ALA A 411 -9.37 23.67 -7.33
CA ALA A 411 -9.47 25.05 -7.81
C ALA A 411 -8.08 25.69 -7.98
N THR A 412 -7.13 25.38 -7.11
CA THR A 412 -5.75 25.83 -7.20
C THR A 412 -5.05 25.16 -8.36
N LEU A 413 -5.18 23.83 -8.51
CA LEU A 413 -4.61 23.10 -9.62
C LEU A 413 -5.14 23.59 -10.97
N ALA A 414 -6.45 23.81 -11.12
CA ALA A 414 -7.05 24.35 -12.34
C ALA A 414 -6.58 25.79 -12.67
N ARG A 415 -6.25 26.61 -11.66
CA ARG A 415 -5.65 27.94 -11.88
C ARG A 415 -4.18 27.86 -12.30
N LEU A 416 -3.43 26.91 -11.75
CA LEU A 416 -2.01 26.73 -12.07
C LEU A 416 -1.81 26.05 -13.43
N TYR A 417 -2.66 25.06 -13.70
CA TYR A 417 -2.58 24.15 -14.83
C TYR A 417 -3.97 24.03 -15.46
N PRO A 418 -4.38 25.02 -16.29
CA PRO A 418 -5.71 25.03 -16.89
C PRO A 418 -5.92 23.94 -17.95
N SER A 419 -4.85 23.27 -18.40
CA SER A 419 -4.92 22.09 -19.26
C SER A 419 -3.76 21.12 -18.95
N PRO A 420 -3.86 19.84 -19.38
CA PRO A 420 -2.79 18.86 -19.19
C PRO A 420 -1.48 19.29 -19.86
N GLU A 421 -1.56 19.93 -21.03
CA GLU A 421 -0.39 20.41 -21.78
C GLU A 421 0.39 21.44 -20.97
N VAL A 422 -0.29 22.37 -20.28
CA VAL A 422 0.37 23.39 -19.44
C VAL A 422 1.16 22.75 -18.30
N TYR A 423 0.61 21.71 -17.66
CA TYR A 423 1.31 20.97 -16.62
C TYR A 423 2.51 20.19 -17.16
N VAL A 424 2.28 19.40 -18.21
CA VAL A 424 3.31 18.53 -18.81
C VAL A 424 4.48 19.35 -19.38
N ASP A 425 4.21 20.46 -20.05
CA ASP A 425 5.25 21.33 -20.61
C ASP A 425 6.08 22.00 -19.51
N ALA A 426 5.45 22.43 -18.41
CA ALA A 426 6.15 22.96 -17.25
C ALA A 426 7.07 21.89 -16.62
N VAL A 427 6.59 20.65 -16.48
CA VAL A 427 7.41 19.53 -15.98
C VAL A 427 8.58 19.26 -16.92
N LYS A 428 8.34 19.15 -18.23
CA LYS A 428 9.38 18.91 -19.24
C LYS A 428 10.47 19.98 -19.20
N ALA A 429 10.11 21.25 -19.04
CA ALA A 429 11.07 22.34 -18.94
C ALA A 429 12.00 22.20 -17.73
N VAL A 430 11.45 21.88 -16.55
CA VAL A 430 12.26 21.68 -15.33
C VAL A 430 13.11 20.42 -15.43
N VAL A 431 12.57 19.33 -15.95
CA VAL A 431 13.30 18.07 -16.16
C VAL A 431 14.49 18.31 -17.09
N ALA A 432 14.28 18.98 -18.23
CA ALA A 432 15.36 19.30 -19.17
C ALA A 432 16.45 20.17 -18.53
N ALA A 433 16.07 21.15 -17.70
CA ALA A 433 17.02 22.00 -16.99
C ALA A 433 17.84 21.21 -15.94
N ASN A 434 17.20 20.35 -15.14
CA ASN A 434 17.90 19.53 -14.15
C ASN A 434 18.80 18.48 -14.81
N LEU A 435 18.38 17.90 -15.93
CA LEU A 435 19.20 16.98 -16.72
C LEU A 435 20.43 17.69 -17.29
N ALA A 436 20.25 18.86 -17.90
CA ALA A 436 21.35 19.66 -18.44
C ALA A 436 22.34 20.13 -17.36
N ALA A 437 21.84 20.42 -16.15
CA ALA A 437 22.67 20.75 -14.99
C ALA A 437 23.35 19.52 -14.35
N GLY A 438 23.00 18.30 -14.78
CA GLY A 438 23.54 17.05 -14.25
C GLY A 438 23.00 16.66 -12.87
N TYR A 439 21.86 17.22 -12.44
CA TYR A 439 21.25 16.91 -11.15
C TYR A 439 20.40 15.63 -11.15
N ILE A 440 20.01 15.15 -12.33
CA ILE A 440 19.27 13.89 -12.53
C ILE A 440 19.82 13.15 -13.74
N LEU A 441 19.55 11.85 -13.83
CA LEU A 441 19.93 11.00 -14.97
C LEU A 441 18.80 10.87 -15.98
N GLU A 442 19.14 10.49 -17.22
CA GLU A 442 18.19 10.34 -18.34
C GLU A 442 17.01 9.40 -18.01
N HIS A 443 17.29 8.30 -17.29
CA HIS A 443 16.27 7.36 -16.86
C HIS A 443 15.24 8.02 -15.93
N ASP A 444 15.73 8.79 -14.95
CA ASP A 444 14.88 9.47 -13.97
C ASP A 444 14.11 10.63 -14.64
N ALA A 445 14.76 11.35 -15.55
CA ALA A 445 14.13 12.39 -16.39
C ALA A 445 12.95 11.83 -17.21
N THR A 446 13.19 10.72 -17.91
CA THR A 446 12.14 10.03 -18.71
C THR A 446 11.00 9.55 -17.82
N ALA A 447 11.30 8.97 -16.65
CA ALA A 447 10.29 8.51 -15.72
C ALA A 447 9.41 9.67 -15.20
N THR A 448 10.02 10.79 -14.80
CA THR A 448 9.29 11.99 -14.34
C THR A 448 8.40 12.58 -15.43
N VAL A 449 8.86 12.64 -16.69
CA VAL A 449 8.02 13.13 -17.80
C VAL A 449 6.83 12.20 -18.05
N ARG A 450 7.06 10.88 -18.07
CA ARG A 450 5.97 9.90 -18.25
C ARG A 450 4.94 9.93 -17.11
N GLU A 451 5.39 10.17 -15.89
CA GLU A 451 4.50 10.36 -14.74
C GLU A 451 3.61 11.59 -14.94
N ALA A 452 4.17 12.71 -15.40
CA ALA A 452 3.38 13.90 -15.70
C ALA A 452 2.42 13.70 -16.89
N GLU A 453 2.83 12.99 -17.94
CA GLU A 453 1.98 12.69 -19.10
C GLU A 453 0.81 11.75 -18.78
N ARG A 454 0.92 10.96 -17.72
CA ARG A 454 -0.15 10.08 -17.21
C ARG A 454 -0.98 10.71 -16.10
N SER A 455 -0.64 11.94 -15.72
CA SER A 455 -1.31 12.64 -14.63
C SER A 455 -2.63 13.22 -15.10
N ASP A 456 -3.62 13.23 -14.20
CA ASP A 456 -4.90 13.90 -14.44
C ASP A 456 -4.86 15.42 -14.17
N ILE A 457 -3.69 15.98 -13.84
CA ILE A 457 -3.57 17.41 -13.56
C ILE A 457 -3.88 18.21 -14.82
N GLY A 458 -4.83 19.14 -14.67
CA GLY A 458 -5.33 19.95 -15.78
C GLY A 458 -6.37 19.22 -16.65
N THR A 459 -6.70 17.95 -16.39
CA THR A 459 -7.82 17.27 -17.04
C THR A 459 -9.15 17.64 -16.37
N PRO A 460 -10.28 17.69 -17.11
CA PRO A 460 -11.60 17.75 -16.49
C PRO A 460 -11.79 16.60 -15.50
N TYR A 461 -12.32 16.89 -14.30
CA TYR A 461 -12.57 15.91 -13.23
C TYR A 461 -11.33 15.22 -12.63
N GLY A 462 -10.12 15.64 -13.01
CA GLY A 462 -8.87 15.03 -12.53
C GLY A 462 -8.60 15.14 -11.03
N ALA A 463 -9.38 15.96 -10.31
CA ALA A 463 -9.33 16.04 -8.85
C ALA A 463 -10.08 14.89 -8.14
N ILE A 464 -10.87 14.10 -8.87
CA ILE A 464 -11.47 12.86 -8.37
C ILE A 464 -10.41 11.76 -8.48
N ASP A 465 -9.88 11.30 -7.36
CA ASP A 465 -8.79 10.31 -7.25
C ASP A 465 -9.32 8.99 -6.65
N GLY A 466 -9.16 7.89 -7.38
CA GLY A 466 -9.58 6.55 -6.96
C GLY A 466 -8.96 6.09 -5.65
N ASN A 467 -7.72 6.50 -5.35
CA ASN A 467 -7.07 6.13 -4.09
C ASN A 467 -7.72 6.83 -2.89
N HIS A 468 -8.17 8.08 -3.06
CA HIS A 468 -8.96 8.77 -2.05
C HIS A 468 -10.31 8.09 -1.82
N LEU A 469 -11.03 7.69 -2.88
CA LEU A 469 -12.24 6.88 -2.73
C LEU A 469 -11.96 5.55 -2.01
N LYS A 470 -10.84 4.91 -2.32
CA LYS A 470 -10.43 3.65 -1.70
C LYS A 470 -10.21 3.78 -0.19
N VAL A 471 -9.68 4.90 0.28
CA VAL A 471 -9.58 5.19 1.73
C VAL A 471 -10.97 5.18 2.37
N TYR A 472 -11.98 5.75 1.73
CA TYR A 472 -13.35 5.73 2.25
C TYR A 472 -13.98 4.33 2.22
N VAL A 473 -13.72 3.54 1.17
CA VAL A 473 -14.11 2.12 1.14
C VAL A 473 -13.48 1.36 2.31
N GLU A 474 -12.19 1.60 2.59
CA GLU A 474 -11.47 0.97 3.70
C GLU A 474 -12.04 1.41 5.07
N GLU A 475 -12.32 2.70 5.26
CA GLU A 475 -12.93 3.21 6.49
C GLU A 475 -14.32 2.60 6.76
N LEU A 476 -15.15 2.46 5.72
CA LEU A 476 -16.50 1.89 5.80
C LEU A 476 -16.49 0.37 6.03
N THR A 477 -15.58 -0.36 5.39
CA THR A 477 -15.42 -1.80 5.63
C THR A 477 -14.81 -2.06 7.02
N ALA A 478 -14.00 -1.14 7.55
CA ALA A 478 -13.49 -1.21 8.91
C ALA A 478 -14.61 -1.13 9.96
N VAL A 479 -15.71 -0.41 9.69
CA VAL A 479 -16.91 -0.43 10.56
C VAL A 479 -17.45 -1.85 10.68
N SER A 480 -17.62 -2.56 9.56
CA SER A 480 -18.06 -3.96 9.55
C SER A 480 -17.12 -4.88 10.32
N ARG A 481 -15.80 -4.73 10.14
CA ARG A 481 -14.79 -5.53 10.83
C ARG A 481 -14.79 -5.28 12.33
N ARG A 482 -14.90 -4.02 12.78
CA ARG A 482 -15.05 -3.70 14.21
C ARG A 482 -16.26 -4.38 14.82
N TYR A 483 -17.38 -4.41 14.09
CA TYR A 483 -18.58 -5.11 14.55
C TYR A 483 -18.35 -6.62 14.66
N ARG A 484 -17.74 -7.26 13.65
CA ARG A 484 -17.33 -8.68 13.73
C ARG A 484 -16.43 -8.95 14.94
N ASP A 485 -15.39 -8.13 15.12
CA ASP A 485 -14.35 -8.32 16.13
C ASP A 485 -14.89 -8.09 17.55
N ALA A 486 -16.05 -7.45 17.69
CA ALA A 486 -16.83 -7.38 18.94
C ALA A 486 -17.57 -8.70 19.28
N GLY A 487 -17.38 -9.77 18.50
CA GLY A 487 -17.90 -11.11 18.77
C GLY A 487 -19.24 -11.41 18.10
N HIS A 488 -19.67 -10.61 17.13
CA HIS A 488 -20.93 -10.82 16.43
C HIS A 488 -20.79 -11.88 15.32
N GLN A 489 -21.56 -12.98 15.43
CA GLN A 489 -21.54 -14.07 14.43
C GLN A 489 -22.22 -13.65 13.11
N PHE A 490 -23.30 -12.85 13.19
CA PHE A 490 -23.94 -12.16 12.07
C PHE A 490 -23.47 -10.72 12.05
N TRP A 491 -22.68 -10.35 11.04
CA TRP A 491 -21.90 -9.12 11.07
C TRP A 491 -21.90 -8.40 9.72
N GLY A 492 -21.61 -7.10 9.80
CA GLY A 492 -21.59 -6.15 8.70
C GLY A 492 -22.13 -4.80 9.17
N ARG A 493 -22.51 -3.93 8.23
CA ARG A 493 -23.24 -2.68 8.53
C ARG A 493 -24.74 -2.98 8.57
N ILE A 494 -25.12 -3.89 9.47
CA ILE A 494 -26.48 -4.41 9.59
C ILE A 494 -27.38 -3.34 10.18
N ILE A 495 -28.51 -3.09 9.53
CA ILE A 495 -29.52 -2.14 9.99
C ILE A 495 -29.92 -2.35 11.45
N GLY A 496 -30.08 -1.24 12.19
CA GLY A 496 -30.49 -1.27 13.59
C GLY A 496 -29.38 -1.63 14.57
N THR A 497 -28.17 -1.94 14.10
CA THR A 497 -27.01 -2.24 14.95
C THR A 497 -26.14 -1.02 15.19
N ALA A 498 -25.15 -1.15 16.08
CA ALA A 498 -24.14 -0.12 16.29
C ALA A 498 -23.36 0.23 15.01
N ALA A 499 -23.14 -0.74 14.11
CA ALA A 499 -22.45 -0.52 12.85
C ALA A 499 -23.27 0.32 11.85
N ASP A 500 -24.59 0.17 11.82
CA ASP A 500 -25.47 1.05 11.02
C ASP A 500 -25.43 2.50 11.54
N ALA A 501 -25.51 2.69 12.85
CA ALA A 501 -25.43 4.01 13.47
C ALA A 501 -24.06 4.67 13.24
N GLU A 502 -22.96 3.93 13.37
CA GLU A 502 -21.60 4.40 13.10
C GLU A 502 -21.42 4.80 11.64
N ASN A 503 -21.92 3.98 10.71
CA ASN A 503 -21.93 4.28 9.29
C ASN A 503 -22.75 5.55 8.95
N ALA A 504 -23.85 5.80 9.65
CA ALA A 504 -24.68 7.00 9.45
C ALA A 504 -23.94 8.26 9.89
N ALA A 505 -23.26 8.17 11.04
CA ALA A 505 -22.41 9.24 11.53
C ALA A 505 -21.24 9.52 10.58
N TRP A 506 -20.57 8.45 10.12
CA TRP A 506 -19.46 8.55 9.17
C TRP A 506 -19.84 9.34 7.92
N MET A 507 -20.95 8.97 7.25
CA MET A 507 -21.36 9.65 6.02
C MET A 507 -21.75 11.11 6.28
N ALA A 508 -22.46 11.38 7.38
CA ALA A 508 -22.85 12.74 7.75
C ALA A 508 -21.62 13.62 8.05
N ASP A 509 -20.62 13.09 8.74
CA ASP A 509 -19.40 13.82 9.09
C ASP A 509 -18.54 14.12 7.86
N LYS A 510 -18.40 13.16 6.94
CA LYS A 510 -17.69 13.39 5.67
C LYS A 510 -18.39 14.44 4.80
N LEU A 511 -19.72 14.41 4.70
CA LEU A 511 -20.48 15.43 3.97
C LEU A 511 -20.34 16.82 4.59
N ARG A 512 -20.27 16.93 5.93
CA ARG A 512 -19.96 18.21 6.59
C ARG A 512 -18.53 18.66 6.32
N ALA A 513 -17.57 17.75 6.39
CA ALA A 513 -16.16 18.03 6.11
C ALA A 513 -15.94 18.47 4.65
N ALA A 514 -16.73 17.95 3.72
CA ALA A 514 -16.77 18.38 2.32
C ALA A 514 -17.29 19.82 2.14
N GLY A 515 -17.83 20.47 3.19
CA GLY A 515 -18.37 21.82 3.12
C GLY A 515 -19.83 21.89 2.68
N VAL A 516 -20.58 20.78 2.73
CA VAL A 516 -22.01 20.78 2.43
C VAL A 516 -22.78 21.43 3.59
N PRO A 517 -23.52 22.52 3.37
CA PRO A 517 -24.04 23.36 4.46
C PRO A 517 -25.25 22.74 5.18
N GLU A 518 -26.01 21.88 4.52
CA GLU A 518 -27.24 21.30 5.08
C GLU A 518 -27.12 19.78 5.15
N VAL A 519 -26.63 19.25 6.27
CA VAL A 519 -26.52 17.79 6.51
C VAL A 519 -27.45 17.37 7.66
N ARG A 520 -28.34 16.41 7.40
CA ARG A 520 -29.36 15.90 8.33
C ARG A 520 -29.26 14.39 8.48
N THR A 521 -29.56 13.91 9.68
CA THR A 521 -29.71 12.48 9.98
C THR A 521 -31.15 12.26 10.44
N GLN A 522 -31.96 11.64 9.60
CA GLN A 522 -33.39 11.41 9.84
C GLN A 522 -33.58 10.01 10.43
N ARG A 523 -33.96 9.93 11.71
CA ARG A 523 -34.13 8.66 12.42
C ARG A 523 -35.50 8.03 12.19
N PHE A 524 -35.55 6.70 12.22
CA PHE A 524 -36.76 5.89 12.12
C PHE A 524 -36.75 4.76 13.14
N ASP A 525 -37.92 4.43 13.67
CA ASP A 525 -38.13 3.19 14.42
C ASP A 525 -38.30 2.03 13.44
N LEU A 526 -37.68 0.89 13.75
CA LEU A 526 -37.80 -0.32 12.96
C LEU A 526 -38.90 -1.22 13.50
N ALA A 527 -39.62 -1.87 12.58
CA ALA A 527 -40.36 -3.08 12.91
C ALA A 527 -39.40 -4.14 13.50
N PRO A 528 -39.90 -5.17 14.21
CA PRO A 528 -39.05 -6.23 14.74
C PRO A 528 -38.12 -6.80 13.65
N GLN A 529 -36.83 -6.90 13.95
CA GLN A 529 -35.81 -7.34 12.99
C GLN A 529 -35.40 -8.79 13.27
N TRP A 530 -35.36 -9.60 12.22
CA TRP A 530 -34.81 -10.96 12.31
C TRP A 530 -33.30 -10.89 12.60
N MET A 531 -32.87 -11.50 13.70
CA MET A 531 -31.47 -11.56 14.13
C MET A 531 -31.13 -12.98 14.61
N PRO A 532 -30.17 -13.68 13.97
CA PRO A 532 -29.68 -14.94 14.47
C PRO A 532 -28.74 -14.67 15.65
N ARG A 533 -29.07 -15.22 16.83
CA ARG A 533 -28.30 -15.01 18.07
C ARG A 533 -27.06 -15.88 18.11
N SER A 534 -27.21 -17.14 17.71
CA SER A 534 -26.09 -18.07 17.58
C SER A 534 -26.48 -19.22 16.65
N TRP A 535 -25.49 -19.83 16.01
CA TRP A 535 -25.69 -21.08 15.29
C TRP A 535 -24.44 -21.94 15.24
N SER A 536 -24.64 -23.25 15.12
CA SER A 536 -23.59 -24.21 14.83
C SER A 536 -24.11 -25.32 13.93
N VAL A 537 -23.27 -25.76 12.99
CA VAL A 537 -23.55 -26.92 12.17
C VAL A 537 -22.35 -27.85 12.22
N THR A 538 -22.58 -29.10 12.60
CA THR A 538 -21.56 -30.14 12.67
C THR A 538 -22.03 -31.39 11.94
N ALA A 539 -21.10 -32.17 11.40
CA ALA A 539 -21.41 -33.41 10.72
C ALA A 539 -20.51 -34.53 11.21
N ALA A 540 -21.06 -35.74 11.30
CA ALA A 540 -20.35 -36.92 11.75
C ALA A 540 -20.68 -38.16 10.91
N ALA A 541 -19.66 -38.97 10.64
CA ALA A 541 -19.79 -40.30 10.03
C ALA A 541 -18.75 -41.24 10.66
N GLY A 542 -19.19 -42.37 11.22
CA GLY A 542 -18.31 -43.28 11.96
C GLY A 542 -17.60 -42.58 13.13
N ALA A 543 -16.26 -42.56 13.13
CA ALA A 543 -15.44 -41.87 14.13
C ALA A 543 -15.02 -40.43 13.73
N GLY A 544 -15.34 -39.99 12.52
CA GLY A 544 -14.98 -38.66 12.02
C GLY A 544 -16.09 -37.64 12.30
N ALA A 545 -15.74 -36.50 12.87
CA ALA A 545 -16.64 -35.36 13.06
C ALA A 545 -15.98 -34.07 12.53
N ILE A 546 -16.76 -33.23 11.85
CA ILE A 546 -16.33 -31.92 11.33
C ILE A 546 -17.29 -30.82 11.77
N VAL A 547 -16.75 -29.61 11.90
CA VAL A 547 -17.54 -28.39 12.09
C VAL A 547 -17.61 -27.67 10.75
N LEU A 548 -18.81 -27.34 10.29
CA LEU A 548 -19.02 -26.59 9.05
C LEU A 548 -18.88 -25.09 9.36
N ARG A 549 -17.66 -24.58 9.26
CA ARG A 549 -17.30 -23.23 9.70
C ARG A 549 -17.92 -22.13 8.84
N THR A 550 -18.33 -22.46 7.63
CA THR A 550 -18.94 -21.54 6.66
C THR A 550 -20.46 -21.59 6.64
N ALA A 551 -21.09 -22.46 7.45
CA ALA A 551 -22.54 -22.50 7.57
C ALA A 551 -23.06 -21.11 7.93
N GLN A 552 -23.85 -20.53 7.04
CA GLN A 552 -24.45 -19.21 7.18
C GLN A 552 -25.97 -19.33 7.00
N PRO A 553 -26.78 -18.99 8.01
CA PRO A 553 -28.23 -19.09 7.89
C PRO A 553 -28.75 -18.13 6.81
N ALA A 554 -29.62 -18.60 5.94
CA ALA A 554 -30.31 -17.75 4.99
C ALA A 554 -31.14 -16.70 5.74
N TYR A 555 -31.20 -15.47 5.23
CA TYR A 555 -31.88 -14.38 5.92
C TYR A 555 -33.37 -14.73 6.12
N ARG A 556 -33.90 -14.53 7.32
CA ARG A 556 -35.28 -14.94 7.72
C ARG A 556 -35.57 -16.45 7.72
N THR A 557 -34.55 -17.31 7.69
CA THR A 557 -34.78 -18.75 7.91
C THR A 557 -35.32 -18.99 9.33
N PRO A 558 -36.20 -19.99 9.54
CA PRO A 558 -36.65 -20.34 10.89
C PRO A 558 -35.51 -20.91 11.74
N GLY A 559 -35.58 -20.67 13.06
CA GLY A 559 -34.69 -21.27 14.04
C GLY A 559 -35.03 -22.74 14.32
N THR A 560 -34.13 -23.44 15.01
CA THR A 560 -34.34 -24.83 15.43
C THR A 560 -35.01 -24.91 16.81
N PRO A 561 -35.62 -26.05 17.17
CA PRO A 561 -36.00 -26.32 18.56
C PRO A 561 -34.79 -26.26 19.51
N ALA A 562 -35.05 -26.10 20.81
CA ALA A 562 -34.01 -26.14 21.84
C ALA A 562 -33.24 -27.46 21.79
N GLY A 563 -31.90 -27.38 21.71
CA GLY A 563 -31.02 -28.53 21.56
C GLY A 563 -30.78 -28.96 20.11
N GLY A 564 -31.24 -28.19 19.13
CA GLY A 564 -30.96 -28.38 17.71
C GLY A 564 -31.71 -29.56 17.07
N LEU A 565 -31.36 -29.84 15.81
CA LEU A 565 -31.82 -30.97 15.02
C LEU A 565 -30.64 -31.90 14.77
N ASP A 566 -30.82 -33.21 14.95
CA ASP A 566 -29.84 -34.23 14.56
C ASP A 566 -30.46 -35.09 13.44
N LEU A 567 -29.94 -34.93 12.22
CA LEU A 567 -30.58 -35.39 10.98
C LEU A 567 -29.64 -36.27 10.16
N GLU A 568 -30.18 -37.32 9.53
CA GLU A 568 -29.47 -38.03 8.47
C GLU A 568 -29.25 -37.10 7.26
N LEU A 569 -28.08 -37.16 6.63
CA LEU A 569 -27.72 -36.35 5.46
C LEU A 569 -28.04 -37.08 4.15
N VAL A 570 -28.72 -36.38 3.23
CA VAL A 570 -29.00 -36.87 1.88
C VAL A 570 -28.42 -35.89 0.87
N TYR A 571 -27.46 -36.35 0.08
CA TYR A 571 -26.95 -35.59 -1.06
C TYR A 571 -27.95 -35.65 -2.22
N VAL A 572 -28.29 -34.51 -2.83
CA VAL A 572 -29.23 -34.40 -3.95
C VAL A 572 -28.64 -33.63 -5.14
N GLY A 573 -27.34 -33.76 -5.39
CA GLY A 573 -26.71 -33.27 -6.62
C GLY A 573 -26.92 -31.77 -6.84
N LEU A 574 -27.34 -31.39 -8.05
CA LEU A 574 -27.70 -30.01 -8.41
C LEU A 574 -29.16 -29.65 -8.05
N GLY A 575 -29.86 -30.57 -7.39
CA GLY A 575 -31.24 -30.44 -6.95
C GLY A 575 -32.28 -30.41 -8.07
N THR A 576 -31.94 -31.00 -9.22
CA THR A 576 -32.91 -31.24 -10.31
C THR A 576 -33.91 -32.32 -9.91
N GLU A 577 -35.02 -32.45 -10.63
CA GLU A 577 -35.98 -33.55 -10.35
C GLU A 577 -35.32 -34.93 -10.47
N ALA A 578 -34.35 -35.10 -11.39
CA ALA A 578 -33.60 -36.34 -11.54
C ALA A 578 -32.71 -36.63 -10.33
N ASP A 579 -32.13 -35.60 -9.70
CA ASP A 579 -31.29 -35.79 -8.52
C ASP A 579 -32.09 -36.25 -7.29
N PHE A 580 -33.37 -35.91 -7.21
CA PHE A 580 -34.29 -36.35 -6.17
C PHE A 580 -34.92 -37.73 -6.45
N ALA A 581 -34.84 -38.23 -7.70
CA ALA A 581 -35.45 -39.51 -8.06
C ALA A 581 -34.84 -40.66 -7.24
N GLY A 582 -35.68 -41.33 -6.44
CA GLY A 582 -35.26 -42.43 -5.58
C GLY A 582 -34.50 -42.01 -4.30
N ARG A 583 -34.44 -40.71 -3.97
CA ARG A 583 -33.81 -40.20 -2.74
C ARG A 583 -34.88 -39.59 -1.83
N ASP A 584 -35.09 -40.19 -0.66
CA ASP A 584 -36.02 -39.70 0.35
C ASP A 584 -35.35 -38.68 1.27
N VAL A 585 -35.84 -37.44 1.25
CA VAL A 585 -35.35 -36.33 2.08
C VAL A 585 -36.28 -36.00 3.26
N ALA A 586 -37.43 -36.68 3.39
CA ALA A 586 -38.41 -36.35 4.42
C ALA A 586 -37.83 -36.57 5.83
N GLY A 587 -37.86 -35.54 6.67
CA GLY A 587 -37.29 -35.56 8.03
C GLY A 587 -35.76 -35.55 8.09
N LYS A 588 -35.07 -35.26 6.98
CA LYS A 588 -33.60 -35.34 6.84
C LYS A 588 -32.98 -34.00 6.45
N ALA A 589 -31.64 -33.92 6.50
CA ALA A 589 -30.89 -32.79 5.97
C ALA A 589 -30.59 -33.01 4.48
N ALA A 590 -31.05 -32.11 3.61
CA ALA A 590 -30.76 -32.16 2.18
C ALA A 590 -29.51 -31.33 1.85
N LEU A 591 -28.47 -31.96 1.29
CA LEU A 591 -27.28 -31.28 0.75
C LEU A 591 -27.42 -31.08 -0.76
N ILE A 592 -27.41 -29.81 -1.16
CA ILE A 592 -27.50 -29.37 -2.55
C ILE A 592 -26.17 -28.74 -2.95
N THR A 593 -25.55 -29.20 -4.05
CA THR A 593 -24.47 -28.49 -4.72
C THR A 593 -25.07 -27.43 -5.64
N SER A 594 -24.57 -26.21 -5.55
CA SER A 594 -25.00 -25.10 -6.38
C SER A 594 -23.83 -24.52 -7.16
N MET A 595 -23.94 -24.49 -8.49
CA MET A 595 -23.01 -23.77 -9.34
C MET A 595 -23.23 -22.26 -9.18
N PRO A 596 -22.17 -21.46 -8.99
CA PRO A 596 -22.29 -20.02 -8.96
C PRO A 596 -22.69 -19.50 -10.35
N MET A 597 -23.41 -18.38 -10.37
CA MET A 597 -23.55 -17.55 -11.56
C MET A 597 -23.05 -16.14 -11.19
N ARG A 598 -23.04 -15.22 -12.14
CA ARG A 598 -22.72 -13.81 -11.86
C ARG A 598 -23.83 -13.25 -10.95
N SER A 599 -23.55 -13.17 -9.65
CA SER A 599 -24.42 -12.93 -8.48
C SER A 599 -24.63 -14.17 -7.61
N THR A 600 -24.52 -14.03 -6.29
CA THR A 600 -24.92 -15.05 -5.31
C THR A 600 -26.44 -15.13 -5.11
N LEU A 601 -27.24 -14.27 -5.75
CA LEU A 601 -28.71 -14.34 -5.76
C LEU A 601 -29.25 -15.35 -6.76
N ARG A 602 -28.54 -15.50 -7.88
CA ARG A 602 -28.88 -16.42 -8.95
C ARG A 602 -27.79 -17.47 -9.00
N HIS A 603 -28.15 -18.69 -8.63
CA HIS A 603 -27.25 -19.83 -8.63
C HIS A 603 -28.06 -21.06 -9.02
N SER A 604 -27.40 -22.16 -9.37
CA SER A 604 -28.14 -23.31 -9.93
C SER A 604 -29.22 -23.84 -8.98
N ALA A 605 -29.03 -23.78 -7.65
CA ALA A 605 -30.06 -24.21 -6.70
C ALA A 605 -31.32 -23.32 -6.71
N THR A 606 -31.22 -22.01 -6.97
CA THR A 606 -32.40 -21.15 -7.16
C THR A 606 -33.05 -21.35 -8.53
N VAL A 607 -32.26 -21.43 -9.59
CA VAL A 607 -32.75 -21.63 -10.98
C VAL A 607 -33.43 -22.99 -11.14
N ASN A 608 -32.88 -24.05 -10.55
CA ASN A 608 -33.45 -25.40 -10.59
C ASN A 608 -34.64 -25.58 -9.63
N GLY A 609 -34.93 -24.59 -8.78
CA GLY A 609 -35.94 -24.69 -7.72
C GLY A 609 -35.61 -25.74 -6.64
N ALA A 610 -34.32 -26.06 -6.45
CA ALA A 610 -33.84 -27.14 -5.58
C ALA A 610 -34.23 -26.94 -4.11
N VAL A 611 -34.06 -25.71 -3.59
CA VAL A 611 -34.37 -25.38 -2.19
C VAL A 611 -35.86 -25.56 -1.90
N ARG A 612 -36.73 -25.00 -2.75
CA ARG A 612 -38.20 -25.19 -2.63
C ARG A 612 -38.61 -26.65 -2.77
N ARG A 613 -37.88 -27.45 -3.56
CA ARG A 613 -38.14 -28.88 -3.74
C ARG A 613 -37.83 -29.67 -2.49
N ALA A 614 -36.66 -29.45 -1.89
CA ALA A 614 -36.27 -30.09 -0.65
C ALA A 614 -37.30 -29.81 0.45
N ASP A 615 -37.71 -28.55 0.58
CA ASP A 615 -38.73 -28.11 1.54
C ASP A 615 -40.09 -28.79 1.29
N ALA A 616 -40.59 -28.76 0.05
CA ALA A 616 -41.87 -29.39 -0.31
C ALA A 616 -41.89 -30.92 -0.13
N LEU A 617 -40.73 -31.57 -0.21
CA LEU A 617 -40.56 -33.00 0.04
C LEU A 617 -40.29 -33.34 1.52
N GLY A 618 -40.33 -32.33 2.40
CA GLY A 618 -40.28 -32.51 3.84
C GLY A 618 -38.87 -32.56 4.44
N ALA A 619 -37.85 -32.01 3.78
CA ALA A 619 -36.53 -31.86 4.40
C ALA A 619 -36.64 -31.09 5.73
N ALA A 620 -35.97 -31.57 6.77
CA ALA A 620 -35.95 -30.94 8.09
C ALA A 620 -34.84 -29.87 8.22
N ALA A 621 -33.84 -29.91 7.33
CA ALA A 621 -32.85 -28.85 7.15
C ALA A 621 -32.35 -28.86 5.70
N ILE A 622 -31.92 -27.71 5.19
CA ILE A 622 -31.44 -27.57 3.80
C ILE A 622 -30.06 -26.91 3.83
N LEU A 623 -29.07 -27.58 3.24
CA LEU A 623 -27.69 -27.10 3.14
C LEU A 623 -27.35 -26.89 1.67
N VAL A 624 -26.99 -25.67 1.30
CA VAL A 624 -26.65 -25.31 -0.09
C VAL A 624 -25.17 -24.98 -0.17
N SER A 625 -24.38 -25.90 -0.70
CA SER A 625 -22.97 -25.64 -0.99
C SER A 625 -22.84 -24.85 -2.28
N VAL A 626 -22.36 -23.61 -2.19
CA VAL A 626 -22.05 -22.79 -3.36
C VAL A 626 -20.64 -23.13 -3.81
N ALA A 627 -20.50 -23.63 -5.03
CA ALA A 627 -19.22 -24.05 -5.61
C ALA A 627 -18.36 -22.86 -6.07
N LEU A 628 -18.14 -21.91 -5.15
CA LEU A 628 -17.17 -20.82 -5.30
C LEU A 628 -15.81 -21.29 -4.75
N PRO A 629 -14.73 -21.22 -5.54
CA PRO A 629 -13.39 -21.59 -5.10
C PRO A 629 -12.97 -20.97 -3.76
N GLY A 630 -12.60 -21.83 -2.81
CA GLY A 630 -12.27 -21.45 -1.44
C GLY A 630 -13.26 -22.02 -0.41
N ASN A 631 -13.34 -21.41 0.77
CA ASN A 631 -14.35 -21.76 1.78
C ASN A 631 -14.99 -20.48 2.33
N LEU A 632 -15.80 -19.84 1.48
CA LEU A 632 -16.42 -18.55 1.75
C LEU A 632 -17.72 -18.71 2.53
N ARG A 633 -18.06 -17.71 3.34
CA ARG A 633 -19.44 -17.53 3.83
C ARG A 633 -20.19 -16.67 2.82
N THR A 634 -21.41 -17.07 2.50
CA THR A 634 -22.29 -16.31 1.58
C THR A 634 -23.63 -16.07 2.24
N GLN A 635 -24.12 -14.83 2.24
CA GLN A 635 -25.43 -14.52 2.80
C GLN A 635 -26.50 -14.65 1.72
N PHE A 636 -27.49 -15.50 1.96
CA PHE A 636 -28.67 -15.58 1.09
C PHE A 636 -29.77 -14.65 1.59
N TYR A 637 -30.53 -14.09 0.65
CA TYR A 637 -31.85 -13.54 0.90
C TYR A 637 -32.86 -14.63 1.34
N PRO A 638 -34.07 -14.25 1.76
CA PRO A 638 -35.07 -15.21 2.22
C PRO A 638 -35.42 -16.28 1.19
N THR A 639 -35.15 -17.53 1.55
CA THR A 639 -35.48 -18.74 0.78
C THR A 639 -36.96 -19.10 0.86
N ARG A 640 -37.67 -18.58 1.88
CA ARG A 640 -39.11 -18.79 2.14
C ARG A 640 -39.45 -20.28 2.31
N THR A 641 -38.64 -20.97 3.10
CA THR A 641 -38.80 -22.38 3.48
C THR A 641 -39.27 -22.51 4.93
N GLU A 642 -39.96 -23.60 5.24
CA GLU A 642 -40.26 -23.97 6.63
C GLU A 642 -39.06 -24.65 7.30
N ALA A 643 -38.19 -25.28 6.50
CA ALA A 643 -36.93 -25.85 6.99
C ALA A 643 -35.85 -24.77 7.19
N PRO A 644 -35.05 -24.85 8.27
CA PRO A 644 -33.81 -24.08 8.41
C PRO A 644 -32.88 -24.29 7.22
N THR A 645 -32.53 -23.22 6.53
CA THR A 645 -31.68 -23.24 5.33
C THR A 645 -30.37 -22.50 5.56
N PHE A 646 -29.27 -23.13 5.16
CA PHE A 646 -27.92 -22.58 5.25
C PHE A 646 -27.25 -22.60 3.89
N SER A 647 -26.48 -21.56 3.60
CA SER A 647 -25.42 -21.65 2.60
C SER A 647 -24.16 -22.27 3.24
N LEU A 648 -23.33 -22.88 2.40
CA LEU A 648 -22.02 -23.44 2.75
C LEU A 648 -21.00 -23.04 1.69
N GLY A 649 -19.78 -22.80 2.14
CA GLY A 649 -18.61 -22.71 1.27
C GLY A 649 -18.32 -24.04 0.58
N GLN A 650 -17.53 -23.98 -0.49
CA GLN A 650 -17.25 -25.15 -1.31
C GLN A 650 -16.52 -26.26 -0.53
N GLN A 651 -15.50 -25.94 0.28
CA GLN A 651 -14.76 -26.97 1.03
C GLN A 651 -15.62 -27.67 2.08
N ASP A 652 -16.48 -26.94 2.80
CA ASP A 652 -17.41 -27.56 3.77
C ASP A 652 -18.42 -28.47 3.07
N GLY A 653 -18.94 -28.04 1.92
CA GLY A 653 -19.85 -28.86 1.10
C GLY A 653 -19.18 -30.09 0.48
N ASP A 654 -17.96 -29.95 -0.03
CA ASP A 654 -17.15 -31.05 -0.57
C ASP A 654 -16.82 -32.07 0.54
N ALA A 655 -16.52 -31.60 1.75
CA ALA A 655 -16.30 -32.48 2.91
C ALA A 655 -17.57 -33.28 3.26
N LEU A 656 -18.74 -32.66 3.26
CA LEU A 656 -20.01 -33.37 3.44
C LEU A 656 -20.28 -34.38 2.32
N ARG A 657 -20.01 -34.01 1.06
CA ARG A 657 -20.16 -34.93 -0.08
C ARG A 657 -19.25 -36.14 0.07
N ALA A 658 -17.98 -35.92 0.45
CA ALA A 658 -17.02 -37.00 0.67
C ALA A 658 -17.47 -37.95 1.81
N MET A 659 -18.12 -37.44 2.86
CA MET A 659 -18.72 -38.29 3.89
C MET A 659 -19.85 -39.17 3.34
N VAL A 660 -20.68 -38.64 2.43
CA VAL A 660 -21.75 -39.41 1.76
C VAL A 660 -21.17 -40.46 0.80
N GLU A 661 -20.03 -40.17 0.17
CA GLU A 661 -19.32 -41.09 -0.73
C GLU A 661 -18.59 -42.22 0.00
N SER A 662 -18.38 -42.11 1.31
CA SER A 662 -17.65 -43.11 2.10
C SER A 662 -18.46 -44.39 2.37
N ASP A 663 -17.78 -45.54 2.35
CA ASP A 663 -18.38 -46.82 2.73
C ASP A 663 -18.71 -46.83 4.24
N GLY A 664 -19.98 -46.63 4.60
CA GLY A 664 -20.40 -46.54 6.01
C GLY A 664 -21.88 -46.20 6.20
N PRO A 665 -22.34 -46.06 7.46
CA PRO A 665 -23.67 -45.54 7.74
C PRO A 665 -23.79 -44.10 7.23
N ALA A 666 -25.01 -43.70 6.85
CA ALA A 666 -25.28 -42.35 6.36
C ALA A 666 -24.77 -41.29 7.37
N PRO A 667 -24.07 -40.23 6.90
CA PRO A 667 -23.61 -39.16 7.77
C PRO A 667 -24.77 -38.49 8.49
N ARG A 668 -24.54 -38.02 9.71
CA ARG A 668 -25.50 -37.22 10.46
C ARG A 668 -25.03 -35.78 10.56
N VAL A 669 -25.96 -34.84 10.45
CA VAL A 669 -25.71 -33.41 10.63
C VAL A 669 -26.50 -32.94 11.84
N HIS A 670 -25.80 -32.27 12.76
CA HIS A 670 -26.41 -31.53 13.85
C HIS A 670 -26.49 -30.05 13.47
N VAL A 671 -27.70 -29.49 13.50
CA VAL A 671 -27.99 -28.08 13.20
C VAL A 671 -28.58 -27.44 14.45
N ASP A 672 -27.92 -26.42 14.98
CA ASP A 672 -28.45 -25.58 16.06
C ASP A 672 -28.48 -24.13 15.57
N LEU A 673 -29.64 -23.50 15.63
CA LEU A 673 -29.89 -22.13 15.19
C LEU A 673 -30.89 -21.45 16.11
N ASP A 674 -30.39 -20.49 16.89
CA ASP A 674 -31.20 -19.60 17.70
C ASP A 674 -31.44 -18.29 16.96
N VAL A 675 -32.72 -17.92 16.81
CA VAL A 675 -33.19 -16.77 16.05
C VAL A 675 -34.19 -15.99 16.88
N GLU A 676 -34.05 -14.67 16.87
CA GLU A 676 -34.96 -13.76 17.56
C GLU A 676 -35.49 -12.68 16.60
N MET A 677 -36.74 -12.27 16.80
CA MET A 677 -37.27 -11.03 16.22
C MET A 677 -37.07 -9.91 17.24
N VAL A 678 -36.04 -9.09 17.03
CA VAL A 678 -35.62 -8.05 17.98
C VAL A 678 -36.42 -6.76 17.77
N GLU A 679 -37.13 -6.32 18.79
CA GLU A 679 -37.94 -5.08 18.77
C GLU A 679 -37.13 -3.85 19.22
N GLY A 680 -37.68 -2.65 18.99
CA GLY A 680 -37.16 -1.40 19.56
C GLY A 680 -35.84 -0.90 18.94
N LEU A 681 -35.46 -1.43 17.78
CA LEU A 681 -34.29 -0.96 17.03
C LEU A 681 -34.62 0.31 16.24
N GLN A 682 -33.59 1.13 15.98
CA GLN A 682 -33.71 2.36 15.20
C GLN A 682 -32.64 2.41 14.11
N THR A 683 -32.94 3.11 13.01
CA THR A 683 -31.98 3.41 11.94
C THR A 683 -32.09 4.87 11.51
N ALA A 684 -31.32 5.30 10.51
CA ALA A 684 -31.45 6.64 9.96
C ALA A 684 -31.12 6.75 8.46
N ASN A 685 -31.82 7.64 7.76
CA ASN A 685 -31.35 8.21 6.50
C ASN A 685 -30.31 9.31 6.79
N VAL A 686 -29.27 9.40 5.97
CA VAL A 686 -28.40 10.57 5.90
C VAL A 686 -28.81 11.37 4.67
N TRP A 687 -29.02 12.67 4.84
CA TRP A 687 -29.51 13.55 3.80
C TRP A 687 -28.67 14.82 3.77
N ALA A 688 -28.15 15.21 2.62
CA ALA A 688 -27.42 16.46 2.47
C ALA A 688 -27.79 17.27 1.22
N THR A 689 -27.82 18.60 1.34
CA THR A 689 -28.13 19.52 0.25
C THR A 689 -26.98 20.49 0.01
N LEU A 690 -26.48 20.52 -1.22
CA LEU A 690 -25.48 21.47 -1.70
C LEU A 690 -26.13 22.46 -2.69
N PRO A 691 -26.37 23.72 -2.29
CA PRO A 691 -27.12 24.68 -3.11
C PRO A 691 -26.47 24.99 -4.46
N GLY A 692 -27.27 25.01 -5.52
CA GLY A 692 -26.89 25.50 -6.85
C GLY A 692 -27.40 26.91 -7.14
N MET A 693 -27.34 27.34 -8.39
CA MET A 693 -27.91 28.60 -8.87
C MET A 693 -29.44 28.56 -9.02
N THR A 694 -30.02 27.37 -9.17
CA THR A 694 -31.46 27.12 -9.25
C THR A 694 -31.94 26.17 -8.14
N ASP A 695 -33.25 26.08 -7.97
CA ASP A 695 -33.91 25.12 -7.06
C ASP A 695 -34.29 23.79 -7.74
N GLU A 696 -33.96 23.62 -9.02
CA GLU A 696 -33.93 22.30 -9.67
C GLU A 696 -32.85 21.43 -9.02
N LYS A 697 -33.14 20.13 -8.90
CA LYS A 697 -32.29 19.19 -8.16
C LYS A 697 -31.73 18.07 -9.02
N ILE A 698 -30.51 17.66 -8.73
CA ILE A 698 -29.98 16.35 -9.07
C ILE A 698 -29.81 15.58 -7.77
N VAL A 699 -30.38 14.38 -7.69
CA VAL A 699 -30.36 13.54 -6.49
C VAL A 699 -29.42 12.36 -6.75
N ILE A 700 -28.48 12.13 -5.84
CA ILE A 700 -27.58 10.98 -5.82
C ILE A 700 -27.93 10.14 -4.61
N VAL A 701 -28.25 8.86 -4.83
CA VAL A 701 -28.67 7.92 -3.78
C VAL A 701 -27.72 6.72 -3.71
N ALA A 702 -27.34 6.35 -2.49
CA ALA A 702 -26.60 5.13 -2.20
C ALA A 702 -27.17 4.51 -0.92
N HIS A 703 -27.45 3.21 -0.92
CA HIS A 703 -27.75 2.55 0.35
C HIS A 703 -26.45 2.32 1.13
N ARG A 704 -26.55 2.29 2.46
CA ARG A 704 -25.41 2.30 3.37
C ARG A 704 -25.16 0.94 4.03
N ASP A 705 -26.21 0.15 4.22
CA ASP A 705 -26.09 -1.19 4.82
C ASP A 705 -25.34 -2.16 3.90
N GLY A 706 -24.87 -3.26 4.49
CA GLY A 706 -24.13 -4.30 3.79
C GLY A 706 -23.87 -5.50 4.70
N TRP A 707 -23.92 -6.71 4.14
CA TRP A 707 -23.50 -7.93 4.82
C TRP A 707 -21.98 -8.10 4.77
N PHE A 708 -21.39 -8.70 5.80
CA PHE A 708 -19.94 -8.84 5.93
C PHE A 708 -19.22 -7.49 5.76
N GLU A 709 -18.10 -7.43 5.05
CA GLU A 709 -17.46 -6.14 4.76
C GLU A 709 -18.27 -5.27 3.82
N GLY A 710 -18.98 -5.85 2.85
CA GLY A 710 -19.85 -5.12 1.92
C GLY A 710 -19.09 -4.00 1.20
N ALA A 711 -17.92 -4.32 0.63
CA ALA A 711 -17.03 -3.32 0.08
C ALA A 711 -17.55 -2.71 -1.22
N ASN A 712 -17.92 -3.54 -2.19
CA ASN A 712 -18.59 -3.07 -3.40
C ASN A 712 -20.09 -2.84 -3.12
N ASP A 713 -20.70 -3.69 -2.29
CA ASP A 713 -22.08 -3.59 -1.80
C ASP A 713 -22.20 -3.18 -0.32
N ASN A 714 -22.27 -1.90 0.04
CA ASN A 714 -22.20 -0.74 -0.85
C ASN A 714 -21.28 0.37 -0.35
N ALA A 715 -20.14 0.01 0.25
CA ALA A 715 -19.16 1.01 0.66
C ALA A 715 -18.63 1.84 -0.53
N ALA A 716 -18.44 1.21 -1.70
CA ALA A 716 -18.03 1.88 -2.94
C ALA A 716 -19.04 2.96 -3.39
N GLY A 717 -20.34 2.66 -3.37
CA GLY A 717 -21.39 3.61 -3.73
C GLY A 717 -21.51 4.78 -2.76
N VAL A 718 -21.38 4.52 -1.45
CA VAL A 718 -21.34 5.57 -0.42
C VAL A 718 -20.10 6.47 -0.61
N ALA A 719 -18.92 5.88 -0.84
CA ALA A 719 -17.69 6.64 -1.11
C ALA A 719 -17.82 7.51 -2.37
N THR A 720 -18.40 6.97 -3.44
CA THR A 720 -18.70 7.70 -4.69
C THR A 720 -19.57 8.92 -4.42
N THR A 721 -20.63 8.74 -3.62
CA THR A 721 -21.56 9.82 -3.25
C THR A 721 -20.86 10.94 -2.48
N VAL A 722 -20.02 10.59 -1.50
CA VAL A 722 -19.27 11.57 -0.69
C VAL A 722 -18.23 12.31 -1.53
N VAL A 723 -17.49 11.63 -2.40
CA VAL A 723 -16.46 12.30 -3.24
C VAL A 723 -17.08 13.19 -4.31
N LEU A 724 -18.25 12.84 -4.86
CA LEU A 724 -19.01 13.78 -5.70
C LEU A 724 -19.38 15.04 -4.92
N ALA A 725 -19.78 14.92 -3.66
CA ALA A 725 -20.06 16.08 -2.81
C ALA A 725 -18.81 16.94 -2.58
N GLU A 726 -17.65 16.33 -2.28
CA GLU A 726 -16.36 17.02 -2.13
C GLU A 726 -15.98 17.77 -3.42
N TYR A 727 -16.05 17.10 -4.56
CA TYR A 727 -15.73 17.70 -5.86
C TYR A 727 -16.60 18.92 -6.12
N PHE A 728 -17.93 18.80 -6.07
CA PHE A 728 -18.83 19.91 -6.40
C PHE A 728 -18.83 21.01 -5.34
N ALA A 729 -18.59 20.69 -4.06
CA ALA A 729 -18.47 21.70 -3.01
C ALA A 729 -17.19 22.52 -3.13
N SER A 730 -16.11 21.94 -3.68
CA SER A 730 -14.87 22.66 -3.99
C SER A 730 -15.04 23.69 -5.12
N LEU A 731 -16.09 23.56 -5.92
CA LEU A 731 -16.39 24.49 -7.01
C LEU A 731 -17.22 25.70 -6.53
N PRO A 732 -16.95 26.89 -7.09
CA PRO A 732 -17.77 28.08 -6.80
C PRO A 732 -19.23 27.82 -7.22
N ARG A 733 -20.18 28.46 -6.53
CA ARG A 733 -21.61 28.20 -6.72
C ARG A 733 -22.06 28.44 -8.17
N GLU A 734 -21.44 29.38 -8.86
CA GLU A 734 -21.70 29.74 -10.25
C GLU A 734 -21.39 28.60 -11.24
N ARG A 735 -20.57 27.64 -10.83
CA ARG A 735 -20.28 26.41 -11.60
C ARG A 735 -21.30 25.30 -11.37
N ARG A 736 -22.29 25.52 -10.50
CA ARG A 736 -23.36 24.57 -10.17
C ARG A 736 -24.71 25.18 -10.55
N ARG A 737 -25.23 24.87 -11.75
CA ARG A 737 -26.56 25.33 -12.17
C ARG A 737 -27.61 24.83 -11.18
N ARG A 738 -27.67 23.51 -10.97
CA ARG A 738 -28.67 22.85 -10.13
C ARG A 738 -28.18 22.55 -8.72
N THR A 739 -29.11 22.47 -7.79
CA THR A 739 -28.86 22.02 -6.41
C THR A 739 -28.57 20.52 -6.42
N LEU A 740 -27.54 20.08 -5.69
CA LEU A 740 -27.23 18.65 -5.54
C LEU A 740 -27.74 18.14 -4.20
N GLN A 741 -28.38 16.98 -4.22
CA GLN A 741 -28.80 16.27 -3.01
C GLN A 741 -28.14 14.90 -2.93
N PHE A 742 -27.64 14.56 -1.75
CA PHE A 742 -26.94 13.30 -1.46
C PHE A 742 -27.73 12.55 -0.40
N ILE A 743 -28.17 11.32 -0.71
CA ILE A 743 -29.03 10.53 0.17
C ILE A 743 -28.36 9.17 0.45
N GLY A 744 -28.22 8.86 1.73
CA GLY A 744 -27.74 7.59 2.24
C GLY A 744 -28.84 6.81 2.96
N THR A 745 -29.41 5.78 2.32
CA THR A 745 -30.53 5.00 2.89
C THR A 745 -30.05 3.75 3.66
N PRO A 746 -30.78 3.30 4.70
CA PRO A 746 -30.58 2.00 5.32
C PRO A 746 -31.62 0.98 4.85
N GLY A 747 -31.32 -0.30 5.08
CA GLY A 747 -32.28 -1.39 4.96
C GLY A 747 -32.50 -1.89 3.55
N HIS A 748 -31.52 -1.74 2.68
CA HIS A 748 -31.53 -2.31 1.34
C HIS A 748 -31.56 -3.85 1.35
N HIS A 749 -30.84 -4.49 2.28
CA HIS A 749 -30.77 -5.96 2.36
C HIS A 749 -31.83 -6.60 3.25
N ASN A 750 -32.73 -5.82 3.86
CA ASN A 750 -33.73 -6.35 4.78
C ASN A 750 -35.16 -6.25 4.20
N SER A 751 -36.11 -6.90 4.88
CA SER A 751 -37.53 -6.80 4.51
C SER A 751 -38.22 -5.54 5.00
N ALA A 752 -37.53 -4.68 5.77
CA ALA A 752 -38.11 -3.46 6.31
C ALA A 752 -38.06 -2.32 5.30
N ARG A 753 -37.06 -2.27 4.40
CA ARG A 753 -36.90 -1.29 3.30
C ARG A 753 -37.16 0.18 3.70
N VAL A 754 -37.02 0.51 4.99
CA VAL A 754 -37.57 1.75 5.56
C VAL A 754 -36.97 3.01 4.95
N GLY A 755 -35.71 2.95 4.51
CA GLY A 755 -35.05 4.05 3.83
C GLY A 755 -35.68 4.37 2.47
N VAL A 756 -35.88 3.32 1.66
CA VAL A 756 -36.45 3.41 0.31
C VAL A 756 -37.93 3.73 0.37
N GLU A 757 -38.68 3.03 1.24
CA GLU A 757 -40.12 3.24 1.43
C GLU A 757 -40.39 4.67 1.88
N TRP A 758 -39.52 5.25 2.71
CA TRP A 758 -39.64 6.66 3.06
C TRP A 758 -39.46 7.59 1.84
N ILE A 759 -38.53 7.29 0.92
CA ILE A 759 -38.38 8.06 -0.33
C ILE A 759 -39.63 7.90 -1.20
N GLU A 760 -40.13 6.67 -1.37
CA GLU A 760 -41.33 6.35 -2.15
C GLU A 760 -42.57 7.10 -1.59
N ASP A 761 -42.81 7.00 -0.27
CA ASP A 761 -43.92 7.64 0.43
C ASP A 761 -43.84 9.17 0.40
N ASN A 762 -42.63 9.73 0.30
CA ASN A 762 -42.39 11.17 0.27
C ASN A 762 -41.94 11.65 -1.11
N ALA A 763 -42.15 10.88 -2.18
CA ALA A 763 -41.63 11.18 -3.53
C ALA A 763 -42.06 12.57 -4.02
N GLY A 764 -43.29 13.00 -3.72
CA GLY A 764 -43.79 14.34 -4.06
C GLY A 764 -43.06 15.51 -3.38
N THR A 765 -42.16 15.25 -2.43
CA THR A 765 -41.32 16.26 -1.77
C THR A 765 -39.83 15.97 -1.99
N VAL A 766 -39.42 14.71 -1.84
CA VAL A 766 -38.04 14.25 -2.06
C VAL A 766 -37.63 14.47 -3.51
N LEU A 767 -38.51 14.11 -4.45
CA LEU A 767 -38.26 14.21 -5.89
C LEU A 767 -38.84 15.48 -6.54
N ASP A 768 -39.50 16.37 -5.78
CA ASP A 768 -40.00 17.65 -6.32
C ASP A 768 -38.89 18.40 -7.06
N LYS A 769 -39.14 18.92 -8.28
CA LYS A 769 -38.13 19.60 -9.12
C LYS A 769 -36.83 18.82 -9.37
N THR A 770 -36.82 17.51 -9.16
CA THR A 770 -35.67 16.67 -9.49
C THR A 770 -35.65 16.43 -10.99
N VAL A 771 -34.53 16.74 -11.63
CA VAL A 771 -34.35 16.57 -13.07
C VAL A 771 -33.59 15.30 -13.42
N LEU A 772 -32.83 14.77 -12.45
CA LEU A 772 -32.02 13.57 -12.60
C LEU A 772 -31.86 12.88 -11.23
N LEU A 773 -32.05 11.56 -11.24
CA LEU A 773 -31.74 10.67 -10.12
C LEU A 773 -30.59 9.71 -10.52
N ILE A 774 -29.56 9.62 -9.69
CA ILE A 774 -28.37 8.78 -9.91
C ILE A 774 -28.31 7.72 -8.82
N ASN A 775 -28.30 6.44 -9.23
CA ASN A 775 -28.04 5.33 -8.32
C ASN A 775 -26.54 5.07 -8.20
N ALA A 776 -25.96 5.37 -7.04
CA ALA A 776 -24.58 5.04 -6.69
C ALA A 776 -24.55 3.74 -5.87
N GLU A 777 -24.60 2.62 -6.59
CA GLU A 777 -24.59 1.26 -6.03
C GLU A 777 -23.57 0.42 -6.79
N HIS A 778 -22.71 -0.30 -6.08
CA HIS A 778 -21.71 -1.20 -6.66
C HIS A 778 -20.84 -0.52 -7.73
N THR A 779 -20.28 0.63 -7.36
CA THR A 779 -19.57 1.50 -8.30
C THR A 779 -18.15 1.04 -8.60
N GLY A 780 -17.70 -0.11 -8.08
CA GLY A 780 -16.42 -0.69 -8.45
C GLY A 780 -16.21 -2.10 -7.92
N ALA A 781 -16.25 -3.06 -8.83
CA ALA A 781 -15.86 -4.43 -8.59
C ALA A 781 -14.61 -4.79 -9.39
N VAL A 782 -13.75 -5.62 -8.82
CA VAL A 782 -12.69 -6.31 -9.55
C VAL A 782 -13.32 -7.35 -10.48
N ASP A 783 -12.81 -7.46 -11.70
CA ASP A 783 -13.22 -8.55 -12.61
C ASP A 783 -12.52 -9.85 -12.19
N LEU A 784 -13.29 -10.90 -11.97
CA LEU A 784 -12.81 -12.19 -11.46
C LEU A 784 -12.76 -13.23 -12.59
N TYR A 785 -11.61 -13.91 -12.72
CA TYR A 785 -11.43 -14.98 -13.68
C TYR A 785 -11.28 -16.32 -12.97
N MET A 786 -12.14 -17.29 -13.30
CA MET A 786 -11.98 -18.66 -12.85
C MET A 786 -10.86 -19.35 -13.66
N LEU A 787 -9.70 -19.56 -13.03
CA LEU A 787 -8.56 -20.26 -13.62
C LEU A 787 -8.29 -21.55 -12.84
N GLY A 788 -8.79 -22.67 -13.37
CA GLY A 788 -8.80 -23.94 -12.65
C GLY A 788 -9.80 -23.89 -11.50
N ASN A 789 -9.33 -24.14 -10.26
CA ASN A 789 -10.16 -24.13 -9.05
C ASN A 789 -9.82 -22.95 -8.12
N ARG A 790 -9.51 -21.78 -8.70
CA ARG A 790 -9.28 -20.51 -7.99
C ARG A 790 -9.75 -19.32 -8.83
N PHE A 791 -10.01 -18.20 -8.17
CA PHE A 791 -10.19 -16.91 -8.84
C PHE A 791 -8.87 -16.16 -8.95
N GLU A 792 -8.62 -15.61 -10.12
CA GLU A 792 -7.56 -14.63 -10.38
C GLU A 792 -8.20 -13.27 -10.63
N TRP A 793 -7.51 -12.21 -10.21
CA TRP A 793 -8.02 -10.84 -10.31
C TRP A 793 -7.51 -10.18 -11.57
N SER A 794 -8.41 -9.51 -12.27
CA SER A 794 -8.06 -8.66 -13.39
C SER A 794 -7.43 -7.36 -12.92
N ASN A 795 -6.54 -6.80 -13.75
CA ASN A 795 -6.12 -5.40 -13.63
C ASN A 795 -7.12 -4.43 -14.28
N ARG A 796 -8.31 -4.91 -14.68
CA ARG A 796 -9.44 -4.11 -15.15
C ARG A 796 -10.64 -4.28 -14.22
N PRO A 797 -11.41 -3.19 -13.98
CA PRO A 797 -12.69 -3.29 -13.29
C PRO A 797 -13.70 -4.14 -14.07
N ALA A 798 -14.61 -4.78 -13.33
CA ALA A 798 -15.68 -5.60 -13.88
C ALA A 798 -16.64 -4.77 -14.75
N ALA A 799 -17.21 -5.40 -15.76
CA ALA A 799 -18.22 -4.77 -16.60
C ALA A 799 -19.53 -4.59 -15.84
N LEU A 800 -20.05 -3.36 -15.83
CA LEU A 800 -21.25 -2.97 -15.12
C LEU A 800 -22.50 -3.11 -16.00
N MET A 801 -23.54 -3.71 -15.46
CA MET A 801 -24.89 -3.54 -16.00
C MET A 801 -25.32 -2.10 -15.78
N TRP A 802 -25.91 -1.46 -16.78
CA TRP A 802 -26.26 -0.04 -16.72
C TRP A 802 -27.60 0.22 -17.42
N GLY A 803 -28.14 1.42 -17.22
CA GLY A 803 -29.29 1.88 -17.97
C GLY A 803 -29.66 3.33 -17.69
N VAL A 804 -30.57 3.84 -18.52
CA VAL A 804 -31.11 5.19 -18.42
C VAL A 804 -32.63 5.11 -18.59
N SER A 805 -33.35 5.73 -17.67
CA SER A 805 -34.76 6.10 -17.85
C SER A 805 -34.81 7.57 -18.18
N GLY A 806 -35.18 7.94 -19.40
CA GLY A 806 -35.21 9.33 -19.82
C GLY A 806 -35.09 9.49 -21.33
N SER A 807 -34.65 10.67 -21.75
CA SER A 807 -34.51 11.01 -23.16
C SER A 807 -33.32 10.30 -23.85
N PRO A 808 -33.32 10.24 -25.20
CA PRO A 808 -32.13 9.84 -25.95
C PRO A 808 -30.89 10.72 -25.67
N ALA A 809 -31.09 12.00 -25.34
CA ALA A 809 -30.00 12.92 -25.01
C ALA A 809 -29.33 12.53 -23.68
N LEU A 810 -30.12 12.21 -22.64
CA LEU A 810 -29.58 11.71 -21.37
C LEU A 810 -28.82 10.40 -21.57
N ARG A 811 -29.33 9.50 -22.42
CA ARG A 811 -28.62 8.26 -22.76
C ARG A 811 -27.28 8.53 -23.43
N ALA A 812 -27.23 9.46 -24.38
CA ALA A 812 -25.99 9.84 -25.08
C ALA A 812 -24.95 10.43 -24.11
N ILE A 813 -25.36 11.34 -23.23
CA ILE A 813 -24.51 11.92 -22.17
C ILE A 813 -23.93 10.81 -21.29
N ALA A 814 -24.77 9.87 -20.82
CA ALA A 814 -24.32 8.78 -19.98
C ALA A 814 -23.30 7.88 -20.69
N THR A 815 -23.59 7.46 -21.93
CA THR A 815 -22.68 6.59 -22.70
C THR A 815 -21.37 7.27 -23.03
N GLU A 816 -21.40 8.55 -23.42
CA GLU A 816 -20.18 9.30 -23.74
C GLU A 816 -19.32 9.47 -22.48
N ALA A 817 -19.92 9.73 -21.32
CA ALA A 817 -19.21 9.81 -20.06
C ALA A 817 -18.55 8.46 -19.69
N TYR A 818 -19.26 7.34 -19.85
CA TYR A 818 -18.70 6.01 -19.62
C TYR A 818 -17.52 5.72 -20.56
N GLU A 819 -17.64 6.04 -21.85
CA GLU A 819 -16.56 5.88 -22.82
C GLU A 819 -15.35 6.78 -22.50
N THR A 820 -15.60 8.04 -22.12
CA THR A 820 -14.56 9.03 -21.80
C THR A 820 -13.64 8.56 -20.69
N PHE A 821 -14.20 7.94 -19.64
CA PHE A 821 -13.43 7.48 -18.47
C PHE A 821 -13.15 5.98 -18.48
N GLY A 822 -13.49 5.27 -19.55
CA GLY A 822 -13.23 3.83 -19.68
C GLY A 822 -14.02 2.97 -18.69
N VAL A 823 -15.24 3.38 -18.33
CA VAL A 823 -16.15 2.56 -17.53
C VAL A 823 -16.57 1.34 -18.34
N SER A 824 -16.13 0.16 -17.89
CA SER A 824 -16.54 -1.11 -18.49
C SER A 824 -18.05 -1.31 -18.30
N THR A 825 -18.80 -1.45 -19.39
CA THR A 825 -20.25 -1.68 -19.36
C THR A 825 -20.64 -2.91 -20.17
N LEU A 826 -21.74 -3.57 -19.78
CA LEU A 826 -22.38 -4.58 -20.63
C LEU A 826 -22.98 -3.91 -21.87
N LEU A 827 -22.90 -4.57 -23.03
CA LEU A 827 -23.46 -4.05 -24.29
C LEU A 827 -24.98 -3.88 -24.21
N ASP A 828 -25.67 -4.85 -23.59
CA ASP A 828 -27.11 -4.78 -23.35
C ASP A 828 -27.38 -4.07 -22.02
N ALA A 829 -28.20 -3.03 -22.08
CA ALA A 829 -28.64 -2.30 -20.89
C ALA A 829 -29.57 -3.17 -20.03
N GLY A 830 -29.36 -3.14 -18.72
CA GLY A 830 -30.21 -3.81 -17.75
C GLY A 830 -31.41 -2.98 -17.33
N GLY A 831 -32.31 -3.59 -16.55
CA GLY A 831 -33.40 -2.87 -15.89
C GLY A 831 -32.92 -2.09 -14.66
N PRO A 832 -33.76 -1.21 -14.10
CA PRO A 832 -33.45 -0.42 -12.92
C PRO A 832 -33.22 -1.30 -11.68
N VAL A 833 -32.25 -0.88 -10.88
CA VAL A 833 -31.72 -1.58 -9.69
C VAL A 833 -31.68 -0.63 -8.50
N GLY A 834 -31.35 -1.15 -7.32
CA GLY A 834 -31.13 -0.30 -6.17
C GLY A 834 -32.36 0.43 -5.65
N GLU A 835 -32.05 1.58 -5.08
CA GLU A 835 -32.98 2.53 -4.47
C GLU A 835 -33.86 3.24 -5.50
N ILE A 836 -33.45 3.23 -6.77
CA ILE A 836 -34.17 3.96 -7.81
C ILE A 836 -35.30 3.16 -8.43
N ARG A 837 -35.40 1.85 -8.15
CA ARG A 837 -36.45 0.98 -8.74
C ARG A 837 -37.84 1.45 -8.31
N GLY A 838 -38.71 1.70 -9.28
CA GLY A 838 -40.03 2.31 -9.13
C GLY A 838 -40.00 3.84 -9.21
N LEU A 839 -38.86 4.49 -8.91
CA LEU A 839 -38.71 5.95 -8.98
C LEU A 839 -38.32 6.42 -10.39
N GLU A 840 -37.73 5.54 -11.20
CA GLU A 840 -37.32 5.85 -12.58
C GLU A 840 -38.48 6.16 -13.53
N ASP A 841 -39.70 5.80 -13.15
CA ASP A 841 -40.91 6.17 -13.89
C ASP A 841 -41.42 7.58 -13.53
N ILE A 842 -40.89 8.20 -12.46
CA ILE A 842 -41.28 9.53 -11.98
C ILE A 842 -40.32 10.60 -12.48
N VAL A 843 -39.01 10.31 -12.44
CA VAL A 843 -37.93 11.25 -12.76
C VAL A 843 -36.93 10.58 -13.70
N PRO A 844 -36.28 11.32 -14.62
CA PRO A 844 -35.17 10.77 -15.37
C PRO A 844 -34.09 10.20 -14.45
N SER A 845 -33.62 9.00 -14.73
CA SER A 845 -32.72 8.26 -13.85
C SER A 845 -31.60 7.57 -14.62
N ILE A 846 -30.44 7.45 -13.99
CA ILE A 846 -29.33 6.62 -14.46
C ILE A 846 -28.89 5.64 -13.38
N TRP A 847 -28.42 4.47 -13.81
CA TRP A 847 -27.84 3.47 -12.92
C TRP A 847 -26.73 2.70 -13.61
N LEU A 848 -25.84 2.20 -12.78
CA LEU A 848 -24.83 1.20 -13.10
C LEU A 848 -24.65 0.32 -11.85
N ILE A 849 -24.37 -0.96 -12.05
CA ILE A 849 -24.18 -1.93 -10.97
C ILE A 849 -23.44 -3.16 -11.53
N ASP A 850 -22.70 -3.87 -10.67
CA ASP A 850 -22.35 -5.28 -10.92
C ASP A 850 -22.48 -6.11 -9.66
N ALA A 851 -22.89 -7.37 -9.79
CA ALA A 851 -22.93 -8.33 -8.69
C ALA A 851 -21.95 -9.49 -9.03
N PRO A 852 -20.64 -9.30 -8.80
CA PRO A 852 -19.63 -10.31 -9.11
C PRO A 852 -19.77 -11.54 -8.20
N GLU A 853 -18.95 -12.56 -8.43
CA GLU A 853 -19.03 -13.85 -7.72
C GLU A 853 -18.87 -13.73 -6.20
N TYR A 854 -18.12 -12.75 -5.71
CA TYR A 854 -17.96 -12.48 -4.27
C TYR A 854 -19.11 -11.68 -3.66
N PHE A 855 -20.09 -11.23 -4.43
CA PHE A 855 -21.25 -10.50 -3.93
C PHE A 855 -21.90 -11.21 -2.74
N HIS A 856 -22.15 -10.49 -1.65
CA HIS A 856 -22.72 -11.05 -0.40
C HIS A 856 -21.89 -12.17 0.21
N SER A 857 -20.56 -12.04 0.14
CA SER A 857 -19.65 -12.97 0.82
C SER A 857 -18.67 -12.27 1.74
N ASP A 858 -18.07 -13.04 2.63
CA ASP A 858 -16.97 -12.57 3.48
C ASP A 858 -15.66 -12.31 2.72
N HIS A 859 -15.65 -12.51 1.39
CA HIS A 859 -14.53 -12.15 0.51
C HIS A 859 -14.77 -10.86 -0.28
N GLU A 860 -15.95 -10.24 -0.16
CA GLU A 860 -16.24 -8.90 -0.68
C GLU A 860 -15.59 -7.82 0.20
N THR A 861 -14.26 -7.81 0.19
CA THR A 861 -13.41 -6.95 1.03
C THR A 861 -13.03 -5.67 0.29
N ALA A 862 -12.51 -4.68 1.02
CA ALA A 862 -12.02 -3.45 0.40
C ALA A 862 -11.11 -3.73 -0.79
N ALA A 863 -10.22 -4.73 -0.71
CA ALA A 863 -9.29 -5.14 -1.77
C ALA A 863 -9.98 -5.46 -3.11
N THR A 864 -11.23 -5.95 -3.09
CA THR A 864 -12.02 -6.30 -4.29
C THR A 864 -12.61 -5.09 -5.03
N VAL A 865 -12.40 -3.87 -4.54
CA VAL A 865 -12.84 -2.62 -5.17
C VAL A 865 -11.64 -1.90 -5.81
N PRO A 866 -11.38 -2.01 -7.12
CA PRO A 866 -10.23 -1.34 -7.74
C PRO A 866 -10.39 0.18 -7.74
N ALA A 867 -9.33 0.90 -7.38
CA ALA A 867 -9.32 2.37 -7.31
C ALA A 867 -9.67 3.00 -8.66
N GLU A 868 -9.12 2.44 -9.74
CA GLU A 868 -9.35 2.89 -11.12
C GLU A 868 -10.81 2.73 -11.54
N GLY A 869 -11.50 1.67 -11.05
CA GLY A 869 -12.91 1.41 -11.38
C GLY A 869 -13.85 2.41 -10.72
N ILE A 870 -13.71 2.59 -9.41
CA ILE A 870 -14.53 3.57 -8.67
C ILE A 870 -14.22 5.01 -9.12
N GLU A 871 -12.97 5.31 -9.48
CA GLU A 871 -12.59 6.62 -10.04
C GLU A 871 -13.30 6.89 -11.37
N ALA A 872 -13.22 5.94 -12.31
CA ALA A 872 -13.84 6.07 -13.64
C ALA A 872 -15.35 6.30 -13.53
N VAL A 873 -16.03 5.53 -12.69
CA VAL A 873 -17.47 5.69 -12.44
C VAL A 873 -17.79 7.05 -11.82
N THR A 874 -17.01 7.49 -10.84
CA THR A 874 -17.24 8.76 -10.14
C THR A 874 -17.00 9.96 -11.07
N ARG A 875 -15.96 9.92 -11.91
CA ARG A 875 -15.70 10.92 -12.95
C ARG A 875 -16.80 10.94 -14.00
N ALA A 876 -17.30 9.76 -14.41
CA ALA A 876 -18.43 9.68 -15.34
C ALA A 876 -19.69 10.32 -14.75
N PHE A 877 -20.03 10.04 -13.49
CA PHE A 877 -21.15 10.71 -12.82
C PHE A 877 -20.95 12.23 -12.72
N ALA A 878 -19.73 12.70 -12.43
CA ALA A 878 -19.45 14.14 -12.41
C ALA A 878 -19.63 14.79 -13.80
N LYS A 879 -19.18 14.15 -14.88
CA LYS A 879 -19.42 14.61 -16.27
C LYS A 879 -20.91 14.62 -16.60
N ILE A 880 -21.65 13.57 -16.25
CA ILE A 880 -23.09 13.52 -16.49
C ILE A 880 -23.81 14.67 -15.78
N ILE A 881 -23.47 14.93 -14.52
CA ILE A 881 -24.03 16.06 -13.75
C ILE A 881 -23.77 17.40 -14.46
N ASP A 882 -22.54 17.63 -14.92
CA ASP A 882 -22.15 18.85 -15.61
C ASP A 882 -22.85 19.01 -16.97
N GLU A 883 -22.97 17.96 -17.77
CA GLU A 883 -23.57 18.04 -19.10
C GLU A 883 -25.09 18.12 -19.05
N VAL A 884 -25.70 17.45 -18.08
CA VAL A 884 -27.13 17.60 -17.82
C VAL A 884 -27.47 19.05 -17.46
N ASN A 885 -26.56 19.81 -16.83
CA ASN A 885 -26.78 21.24 -16.58
C ASN A 885 -26.87 22.10 -17.86
N ALA A 886 -26.47 21.60 -19.03
CA ALA A 886 -26.63 22.29 -20.30
C ALA A 886 -28.05 22.13 -20.92
N LEU A 887 -28.86 21.20 -20.40
CA LEU A 887 -30.19 20.89 -20.91
C LEU A 887 -31.29 21.39 -19.97
N ASP A 888 -32.47 21.66 -20.50
CA ASP A 888 -33.68 21.91 -19.72
C ASP A 888 -34.38 20.59 -19.32
N VAL A 889 -35.29 20.62 -18.34
CA VAL A 889 -35.88 19.39 -17.77
C VAL A 889 -36.68 18.59 -18.79
N GLU A 890 -37.36 19.27 -19.72
CA GLU A 890 -38.15 18.66 -20.80
C GLU A 890 -37.27 17.86 -21.77
N GLU A 891 -35.99 18.25 -21.92
CA GLU A 891 -35.03 17.55 -22.78
C GLU A 891 -34.46 16.28 -22.14
N LEU A 892 -34.68 16.08 -20.84
CA LEU A 892 -34.21 14.91 -20.08
C LEU A 892 -35.31 13.86 -19.92
N GLN A 893 -36.57 14.25 -20.06
CA GLN A 893 -37.74 13.39 -19.88
C GLN A 893 -37.99 12.47 -21.08
N ARG A 894 -38.70 11.36 -20.85
CA ARG A 894 -39.17 10.50 -21.94
C ARG A 894 -40.14 11.32 -22.83
N PRO A 895 -40.07 11.18 -24.17
CA PRO A 895 -40.93 11.92 -25.09
C PRO A 895 -42.41 11.58 -24.98
#